data_AF-A0A8B7QDA3-F1
#
_entry.id   AF-A0A8B7QDA3-F1
#
_cell.length_a   1.000
_cell.length_b   1.000
_cell.length_c   1.000
_cell.angle_alpha   90.00
_cell.angle_beta   90.00
_cell.angle_gamma   90.00
#
_symmetry.space_group_name_H-M   'P 1'
#
loop_
_entity.id
_entity.type
_entity.pdbx_description
1 polymer ?
#
loop_
_entity_poly.entity_id
_entity_poly.type
_entity_poly.pdbx_seq_one_letter_code
_entity_poly.pdbx_strand_id
1 'polypeptide(L)'
;MSFPKAPLKRFNDPSGCAPSPAAYDVKTSEVLKGPVSFQKSQRFQKQKELEQNLTVDKDATLPASARKVKALGLKKESQKNDKDLKILEKEIRVLVQERGAQDKRIQDLEAEVEKMEAKLSAAVREKTSLSASNATLEKQLAELSRANELLKSKFSEDGNQKNMRILSLELMKLRNRRETKSIMAKQQGMDVKLQVTQKNLEESQGKIAQLQGKLVSVEKEKVDEKSETEKLLEYIEEISCTADQVEKYKLDIAQLEENLKEKNHEVLNLKQSLEEDVVMLSKQVEDLSAKCQLLEKEKEDLINRGRERDENLNSEIQNIQQKFILEKQEHEKLQQKELQIDLLLQQEKELSSRLQQKLCSFHEEMMKEKSLFEEELKQALDELDKLQEKEEQTENLVKQLEEETKARAEELKLLEGKLKGKEAELQESDAAHTQATLLLQESYKALTASEIEDLKLENLTLKEKVAKAEKNIEDVQHQILATESSNQEYARMLLDLQTKSALKEAEIKEISVSSLKKITDLENQLKQQGEDFKKQLEEEEARKAAKENSEADLTEETNKWQLLYEELYNKTKPFQLQLDAFEAEKQALLNEHGAAQEQLNKLRDSYAKLLGHQNLKQKIKHVVKLKDENSQLKSEVSKLRSQLSKTKQSERKLQEELNHVLGIKHFDPSKAFLHESKENFAPKTPLKEGNTNCY
;
A
#
# COMPACT_ATOMS: atom_id res chain seq x y z
N MET A 1 -62.01 -8.84 28.23
CA MET A 1 -60.62 -9.04 28.73
C MET A 1 -59.76 -7.89 28.25
N SER A 2 -58.83 -7.42 29.10
CA SER A 2 -58.05 -6.20 28.88
C SER A 2 -56.64 -6.49 28.36
N PHE A 3 -56.26 -5.85 27.25
CA PHE A 3 -54.87 -5.87 26.77
C PHE A 3 -53.98 -4.94 27.62
N PRO A 4 -52.77 -5.37 28.02
CA PRO A 4 -51.86 -4.55 28.80
C PRO A 4 -51.25 -3.42 27.96
N LYS A 5 -51.19 -2.20 28.51
CA LYS A 5 -50.50 -1.07 27.88
C LYS A 5 -48.99 -1.21 28.05
N ALA A 6 -48.22 -0.91 26.99
CA ALA A 6 -46.76 -0.82 27.06
C ALA A 6 -46.33 0.37 27.97
N PRO A 7 -45.23 0.23 28.73
CA PRO A 7 -44.75 1.30 29.61
C PRO A 7 -44.09 2.45 28.82
N LEU A 8 -44.56 3.68 29.07
CA LEU A 8 -43.97 4.90 28.51
C LEU A 8 -42.64 5.23 29.22
N LYS A 9 -41.52 4.82 28.61
CA LYS A 9 -40.17 5.15 29.08
C LYS A 9 -39.93 6.66 29.00
N ARG A 10 -39.57 7.30 30.11
CA ARG A 10 -39.30 8.75 30.17
C ARG A 10 -37.84 9.03 29.81
N PHE A 11 -37.58 10.22 29.28
CA PHE A 11 -36.28 10.60 28.69
C PHE A 11 -35.13 10.76 29.72
N ASN A 12 -35.41 10.68 31.03
CA ASN A 12 -34.48 11.05 32.11
C ASN A 12 -34.11 9.89 33.06
N ASP A 13 -34.43 8.63 32.76
CA ASP A 13 -34.00 7.48 33.59
C ASP A 13 -32.53 7.10 33.30
N PRO A 14 -31.60 7.22 34.27
CA PRO A 14 -30.16 7.13 34.00
C PRO A 14 -29.64 5.68 33.98
N SER A 15 -29.76 5.00 32.84
CA SER A 15 -29.10 3.71 32.61
C SER A 15 -27.67 3.90 32.08
N GLY A 16 -26.71 4.22 32.95
CA GLY A 16 -25.29 4.37 32.58
C GLY A 16 -24.35 4.22 33.78
N CYS A 17 -23.29 3.42 33.62
CA CYS A 17 -22.34 3.12 34.71
C CYS A 17 -21.25 4.19 34.86
N ALA A 18 -21.60 5.32 35.50
CA ALA A 18 -20.63 6.31 35.98
C ALA A 18 -21.14 6.97 37.28
N PRO A 19 -20.32 7.05 38.35
CA PRO A 19 -20.66 7.85 39.54
C PRO A 19 -20.80 9.34 39.19
N SER A 20 -21.59 10.08 39.97
CA SER A 20 -21.70 11.53 39.81
C SER A 20 -20.40 12.25 40.22
N PRO A 21 -20.09 13.45 39.70
CA PRO A 21 -18.82 14.13 39.98
C PRO A 21 -18.51 14.43 41.46
N ALA A 22 -19.51 14.35 42.34
CA ALA A 22 -19.35 14.55 43.78
C ALA A 22 -19.04 13.26 44.57
N ALA A 23 -18.92 12.10 43.91
CA ALA A 23 -18.76 10.79 44.54
C ALA A 23 -17.31 10.28 44.65
N TYR A 24 -16.32 11.11 44.31
CA TYR A 24 -14.89 10.73 44.33
C TYR A 24 -14.19 11.29 45.58
N ASP A 25 -13.87 10.43 46.54
CA ASP A 25 -13.00 10.77 47.68
C ASP A 25 -11.52 10.61 47.29
N VAL A 26 -10.70 11.62 47.55
CA VAL A 26 -9.37 11.80 46.94
C VAL A 26 -8.26 11.53 47.97
N LYS A 27 -8.38 10.45 48.75
CA LYS A 27 -7.45 10.11 49.85
C LYS A 27 -7.15 8.62 50.07
N THR A 28 -6.57 7.95 49.08
CA THR A 28 -5.61 6.84 49.33
C THR A 28 -4.57 6.78 48.22
N SER A 29 -3.31 6.52 48.58
CA SER A 29 -2.23 6.32 47.62
C SER A 29 -2.11 4.84 47.25
N GLU A 30 -2.25 4.51 45.97
CA GLU A 30 -1.74 3.26 45.42
C GLU A 30 -1.24 3.46 43.98
N VAL A 31 -0.29 2.63 43.54
CA VAL A 31 0.55 2.92 42.37
C VAL A 31 -0.18 2.66 41.05
N LEU A 32 -0.14 3.66 40.14
CA LEU A 32 -0.75 3.58 38.82
C LEU A 32 -0.19 2.42 37.99
N LYS A 33 -1.06 1.45 37.68
CA LYS A 33 -0.82 0.43 36.66
C LYS A 33 -0.99 1.06 35.28
N GLY A 34 -0.10 0.70 34.34
CA GLY A 34 -0.09 1.25 32.98
C GLY A 34 -1.27 0.79 32.10
N PRO A 35 -1.41 1.35 30.88
CA PRO A 35 -2.53 1.07 29.99
C PRO A 35 -2.66 -0.40 29.56
N VAL A 36 -3.91 -0.85 29.37
CA VAL A 36 -4.25 -2.23 29.02
C VAL A 36 -3.80 -2.57 27.58
N SER A 37 -3.01 -3.62 27.42
CA SER A 37 -2.58 -4.14 26.12
C SER A 37 -3.64 -5.04 25.48
N PHE A 38 -4.05 -4.74 24.24
CA PHE A 38 -4.90 -5.65 23.47
C PHE A 38 -4.17 -6.93 23.06
N GLN A 39 -4.87 -8.07 23.15
CA GLN A 39 -4.36 -9.41 22.93
C GLN A 39 -4.14 -9.69 21.43
N LYS A 40 -2.89 -9.54 20.96
CA LYS A 40 -2.51 -9.89 19.57
C LYS A 40 -2.42 -11.41 19.37
N SER A 41 -2.76 -11.85 18.16
CA SER A 41 -2.90 -13.27 17.79
C SER A 41 -1.55 -13.98 17.57
N GLN A 42 -1.47 -15.23 18.03
CA GLN A 42 -0.33 -16.12 17.82
C GLN A 42 -0.41 -16.76 16.41
N ARG A 43 0.18 -16.13 15.39
CA ARG A 43 0.26 -16.73 14.04
C ARG A 43 1.65 -16.72 13.37
N PHE A 44 2.65 -16.14 14.01
CA PHE A 44 4.04 -16.13 13.51
C PHE A 44 5.04 -16.33 14.65
N GLN A 45 5.34 -17.59 14.97
CA GLN A 45 6.59 -17.92 15.64
C GLN A 45 7.67 -18.11 14.57
N LYS A 46 8.73 -17.29 14.61
CA LYS A 46 10.01 -17.67 14.04
C LYS A 46 10.83 -18.31 15.15
N GLN A 47 11.36 -19.51 14.91
CA GLN A 47 12.41 -20.05 15.77
C GLN A 47 13.59 -19.08 15.78
N LYS A 48 14.18 -18.89 16.95
CA LYS A 48 15.49 -18.24 17.10
C LYS A 48 16.27 -19.09 18.09
N GLU A 49 17.46 -19.50 17.70
CA GLU A 49 18.27 -20.44 18.46
C GLU A 49 18.72 -19.85 19.79
N LEU A 50 18.79 -20.71 20.81
CA LEU A 50 19.33 -20.38 22.12
C LEU A 50 20.84 -20.54 22.07
N GLU A 51 21.57 -19.45 22.32
CA GLU A 51 22.94 -19.54 22.77
C GLU A 51 23.08 -19.07 24.22
N GLN A 52 23.89 -19.83 24.97
CA GLN A 52 24.50 -19.48 26.25
C GLN A 52 23.56 -19.27 27.45
N ASN A 53 23.55 -20.26 28.34
CA ASN A 53 23.97 -20.02 29.73
C ASN A 53 24.75 -21.24 30.27
N LEU A 54 25.65 -21.02 31.22
CA LEU A 54 26.58 -22.03 31.71
C LEU A 54 26.05 -22.74 32.97
N THR A 55 26.32 -24.04 33.08
CA THR A 55 26.61 -24.68 34.38
C THR A 55 27.50 -25.92 34.24
N VAL A 56 28.74 -25.79 34.72
CA VAL A 56 29.55 -26.77 35.48
C VAL A 56 29.21 -28.27 35.32
N ASP A 57 30.15 -29.04 34.76
CA ASP A 57 30.94 -29.94 35.62
C ASP A 57 32.38 -30.12 35.10
N LYS A 58 33.22 -30.83 35.87
CA LYS A 58 34.67 -30.98 35.71
C LYS A 58 35.02 -32.22 34.89
N ASP A 59 36.15 -32.23 34.16
CA ASP A 59 37.39 -32.75 34.75
C ASP A 59 38.68 -32.51 33.92
N ALA A 60 39.81 -32.70 34.61
CA ALA A 60 41.09 -33.24 34.11
C ALA A 60 41.83 -32.65 32.86
N THR A 61 42.80 -31.78 33.16
CA THR A 61 44.21 -31.79 32.65
C THR A 61 44.61 -31.07 31.34
N LEU A 62 45.80 -30.44 31.43
CA LEU A 62 46.63 -29.77 30.42
C LEU A 62 47.68 -30.74 29.78
N PRO A 63 48.64 -30.35 28.90
CA PRO A 63 48.68 -29.29 27.87
C PRO A 63 49.26 -29.73 26.49
N ALA A 64 49.12 -28.84 25.49
CA ALA A 64 50.08 -28.45 24.42
C ALA A 64 50.89 -29.47 23.55
N SER A 65 50.95 -29.14 22.24
CA SER A 65 52.19 -28.96 21.42
C SER A 65 52.38 -29.81 20.12
N ALA A 66 52.39 -29.09 18.99
CA ALA A 66 53.24 -29.26 17.79
C ALA A 66 53.00 -30.34 16.69
N ARG A 67 53.49 -29.97 15.48
CA ARG A 67 53.85 -30.78 14.28
C ARG A 67 52.77 -31.37 13.34
N LYS A 68 52.26 -30.49 12.46
CA LYS A 68 52.51 -30.50 11.00
C LYS A 68 52.68 -31.87 10.28
N VAL A 69 51.62 -32.33 9.59
CA VAL A 69 51.68 -33.29 8.45
C VAL A 69 50.79 -32.78 7.29
N LYS A 70 50.99 -33.27 6.06
CA LYS A 70 50.32 -32.82 4.82
C LYS A 70 49.03 -33.59 4.50
N ALA A 71 48.09 -32.87 3.88
CA ALA A 71 47.20 -33.26 2.77
C ALA A 71 46.34 -34.54 2.86
N LEU A 72 45.04 -34.36 2.68
CA LEU A 72 44.33 -34.78 1.46
C LEU A 72 43.19 -33.76 1.18
N GLY A 73 42.67 -33.72 -0.05
CA GLY A 73 41.95 -32.54 -0.56
C GLY A 73 40.45 -32.70 -0.78
N LEU A 74 39.73 -31.58 -0.69
CA LEU A 74 38.42 -31.37 -1.31
C LEU A 74 38.50 -30.19 -2.29
N LYS A 75 37.79 -30.30 -3.42
CA LYS A 75 37.70 -29.23 -4.42
C LYS A 75 36.64 -28.20 -4.01
N LYS A 76 36.80 -27.00 -4.57
CA LYS A 76 35.82 -25.89 -4.65
C LYS A 76 34.35 -26.30 -4.51
N GLU A 77 33.58 -25.52 -3.75
CA GLU A 77 32.50 -24.70 -4.34
C GLU A 77 32.04 -23.54 -3.43
N SER A 78 31.00 -22.80 -3.85
CA SER A 78 30.31 -21.71 -3.11
C SER A 78 31.10 -20.42 -2.78
N GLN A 79 31.79 -19.82 -3.76
CA GLN A 79 32.31 -18.43 -3.64
C GLN A 79 31.47 -17.36 -4.38
N LYS A 80 30.22 -17.67 -4.73
CA LYS A 80 29.27 -16.72 -5.36
C LYS A 80 28.37 -16.03 -4.32
N ASN A 81 27.62 -16.81 -3.55
CA ASN A 81 26.50 -16.37 -2.71
C ASN A 81 26.84 -15.27 -1.68
N ASP A 82 28.10 -15.20 -1.22
CA ASP A 82 28.60 -14.16 -0.30
C ASP A 82 28.52 -12.74 -0.89
N LYS A 83 28.64 -12.59 -2.22
CA LYS A 83 28.47 -11.29 -2.88
C LYS A 83 27.01 -10.87 -2.90
N ASP A 84 26.12 -11.80 -3.23
CA ASP A 84 24.70 -11.55 -3.42
C ASP A 84 24.03 -11.23 -2.06
N LEU A 85 24.41 -11.95 -1.00
CA LEU A 85 24.05 -11.60 0.38
C LEU A 85 24.52 -10.19 0.77
N LYS A 86 25.72 -9.77 0.38
CA LYS A 86 26.26 -8.42 0.66
C LYS A 86 25.67 -7.32 -0.22
N ILE A 87 24.96 -7.66 -1.29
CA ILE A 87 24.11 -6.73 -2.05
C ILE A 87 22.78 -6.57 -1.31
N LEU A 88 22.13 -7.69 -0.96
CA LEU A 88 20.86 -7.70 -0.21
C LEU A 88 20.97 -6.99 1.16
N GLU A 89 22.07 -7.18 1.89
CA GLU A 89 22.36 -6.50 3.16
C GLU A 89 22.66 -5.00 3.01
N LYS A 90 22.90 -4.50 1.78
CA LYS A 90 22.98 -3.06 1.48
C LYS A 90 21.62 -2.51 1.08
N GLU A 91 20.90 -3.21 0.23
CA GLU A 91 19.53 -2.89 -0.21
C GLU A 91 18.59 -2.76 1.00
N ILE A 92 18.61 -3.73 1.93
CA ILE A 92 17.86 -3.67 3.18
C ILE A 92 18.25 -2.45 4.03
N ARG A 93 19.52 -2.02 4.02
CA ARG A 93 19.96 -0.80 4.74
C ARG A 93 19.47 0.49 4.07
N VAL A 94 19.42 0.54 2.73
CA VAL A 94 18.84 1.67 1.99
C VAL A 94 17.33 1.76 2.26
N LEU A 95 16.58 0.65 2.10
CA LEU A 95 15.13 0.61 2.36
C LEU A 95 14.77 1.01 3.80
N VAL A 96 15.61 0.67 4.80
CA VAL A 96 15.43 1.12 6.18
C VAL A 96 15.72 2.62 6.36
N GLN A 97 16.67 3.19 5.62
CA GLN A 97 16.93 4.64 5.63
C GLN A 97 15.85 5.43 4.90
N GLU A 98 15.39 4.97 3.74
CA GLU A 98 14.27 5.54 2.98
C GLU A 98 12.99 5.54 3.80
N ARG A 99 12.66 4.41 4.44
CA ARG A 99 11.55 4.35 5.39
C ARG A 99 11.73 5.36 6.53
N GLY A 100 12.93 5.45 7.12
CA GLY A 100 13.24 6.44 8.15
C GLY A 100 13.13 7.91 7.69
N ALA A 101 13.22 8.18 6.39
CA ALA A 101 12.96 9.49 5.79
C ALA A 101 11.46 9.71 5.50
N GLN A 102 10.74 8.67 5.07
CA GLN A 102 9.28 8.68 4.90
C GLN A 102 8.56 8.87 6.24
N ASP A 103 8.94 8.10 7.28
CA ASP A 103 8.38 8.20 8.64
C ASP A 103 8.55 9.63 9.21
N LYS A 104 9.69 10.32 8.93
CA LYS A 104 9.89 11.73 9.27
C LYS A 104 8.99 12.68 8.47
N ARG A 105 8.91 12.49 7.15
CA ARG A 105 8.08 13.31 6.27
C ARG A 105 6.59 13.20 6.61
N ILE A 106 6.16 12.05 7.13
CA ILE A 106 4.83 11.86 7.72
C ILE A 106 4.68 12.70 8.99
N GLN A 107 5.63 12.65 9.94
CA GLN A 107 5.59 13.49 11.15
C GLN A 107 5.58 15.00 10.86
N ASP A 108 6.35 15.46 9.87
CA ASP A 108 6.35 16.87 9.44
C ASP A 108 4.97 17.30 8.90
N LEU A 109 4.30 16.43 8.14
CA LEU A 109 2.95 16.66 7.61
C LEU A 109 1.88 16.57 8.71
N GLU A 110 1.98 15.63 9.64
CA GLU A 110 1.10 15.52 10.82
C GLU A 110 1.17 16.80 11.68
N ALA A 111 2.37 17.33 11.93
CA ALA A 111 2.57 18.58 12.65
C ALA A 111 2.05 19.82 11.88
N GLU A 112 2.12 19.83 10.54
CA GLU A 112 1.50 20.89 9.74
C GLU A 112 -0.04 20.80 9.74
N VAL A 113 -0.61 19.60 9.74
CA VAL A 113 -2.05 19.38 9.91
C VAL A 113 -2.52 19.87 11.28
N GLU A 114 -1.89 19.45 12.39
CA GLU A 114 -2.24 19.92 13.75
C GLU A 114 -2.19 21.45 13.86
N LYS A 115 -1.16 22.07 13.27
CA LYS A 115 -1.00 23.53 13.18
C LYS A 115 -2.08 24.22 12.34
N MET A 116 -2.62 23.55 11.31
CA MET A 116 -3.73 24.05 10.50
C MET A 116 -5.09 23.84 11.17
N GLU A 117 -5.29 22.73 11.88
CA GLU A 117 -6.47 22.48 12.73
C GLU A 117 -6.56 23.48 13.89
N ALA A 118 -5.41 23.85 14.49
CA ALA A 118 -5.33 24.89 15.51
C ALA A 118 -5.75 26.28 14.96
N LYS A 119 -5.29 26.64 13.75
CA LYS A 119 -5.73 27.88 13.06
C LYS A 119 -7.23 27.85 12.74
N LEU A 120 -7.73 26.73 12.20
CA LEU A 120 -9.15 26.56 11.89
C LEU A 120 -10.01 26.68 13.15
N SER A 121 -9.57 26.07 14.25
CA SER A 121 -10.23 26.16 15.56
C SER A 121 -10.25 27.59 16.10
N ALA A 122 -9.20 28.39 15.88
CA ALA A 122 -9.19 29.81 16.22
C ALA A 122 -10.19 30.61 15.36
N ALA A 123 -10.16 30.44 14.03
CA ALA A 123 -11.07 31.12 13.10
C ALA A 123 -12.56 30.75 13.34
N VAL A 124 -12.84 29.50 13.73
CA VAL A 124 -14.20 29.07 14.12
C VAL A 124 -14.66 29.78 15.39
N ARG A 125 -13.80 29.91 16.42
CA ARG A 125 -14.13 30.67 17.65
C ARG A 125 -14.36 32.14 17.36
N GLU A 126 -13.52 32.75 16.52
CA GLU A 126 -13.68 34.13 16.07
C GLU A 126 -15.01 34.33 15.33
N LYS A 127 -15.31 33.49 14.33
CA LYS A 127 -16.60 33.48 13.61
C LYS A 127 -17.79 33.33 14.57
N THR A 128 -17.71 32.46 15.58
CA THR A 128 -18.76 32.33 16.60
C THR A 128 -18.93 33.62 17.42
N SER A 129 -17.84 34.30 17.80
CA SER A 129 -17.90 35.57 18.54
C SER A 129 -18.49 36.72 17.70
N LEU A 130 -18.13 36.81 16.41
CA LEU A 130 -18.70 37.78 15.48
C LEU A 130 -20.19 37.50 15.21
N SER A 131 -20.58 36.23 15.07
CA SER A 131 -21.98 35.84 14.94
C SER A 131 -22.82 36.20 16.17
N ALA A 132 -22.25 36.09 17.38
CA ALA A 132 -22.90 36.54 18.60
C ALA A 132 -23.03 38.07 18.65
N SER A 133 -22.00 38.80 18.22
CA SER A 133 -22.04 40.27 18.10
C SER A 133 -23.15 40.71 17.14
N ASN A 134 -23.24 40.12 15.94
CA ASN A 134 -24.30 40.42 14.97
C ASN A 134 -25.69 40.20 15.56
N ALA A 135 -25.94 39.07 16.24
CA ALA A 135 -27.22 38.82 16.88
C ALA A 135 -27.58 39.87 17.96
N THR A 136 -26.59 40.46 18.66
CA THR A 136 -26.85 41.57 19.58
C THR A 136 -27.14 42.90 18.87
N LEU A 137 -26.48 43.17 17.73
CA LEU A 137 -26.74 44.35 16.90
C LEU A 137 -28.12 44.29 16.22
N GLU A 138 -28.50 43.12 15.67
CA GLU A 138 -29.84 42.86 15.12
C GLU A 138 -30.93 43.10 16.17
N LYS A 139 -30.71 42.65 17.42
CA LYS A 139 -31.63 42.90 18.53
C LYS A 139 -31.74 44.40 18.85
N GLN A 140 -30.63 45.14 18.90
CA GLN A 140 -30.65 46.60 19.10
C GLN A 140 -31.37 47.32 17.96
N LEU A 141 -31.16 46.91 16.71
CA LEU A 141 -31.82 47.46 15.52
C LEU A 141 -33.35 47.21 15.58
N ALA A 142 -33.78 46.02 16.01
CA ALA A 142 -35.19 45.71 16.23
C ALA A 142 -35.80 46.53 17.39
N GLU A 143 -35.05 46.77 18.47
CA GLU A 143 -35.50 47.60 19.59
C GLU A 143 -35.61 49.08 19.22
N LEU A 144 -34.64 49.63 18.48
CA LEU A 144 -34.70 50.97 17.90
C LEU A 144 -35.85 51.11 16.89
N SER A 145 -36.14 50.06 16.10
CA SER A 145 -37.27 50.06 15.16
C SER A 145 -38.60 50.17 15.90
N ARG A 146 -38.82 49.36 16.94
CA ARG A 146 -40.02 49.47 17.79
C ARG A 146 -40.13 50.84 18.48
N ALA A 147 -39.01 51.39 18.94
CA ALA A 147 -39.00 52.73 19.53
C ALA A 147 -39.39 53.82 18.50
N ASN A 148 -38.92 53.71 17.26
CA ASN A 148 -39.26 54.60 16.16
C ASN A 148 -40.74 54.48 15.75
N GLU A 149 -41.30 53.27 15.68
CA GLU A 149 -42.74 53.06 15.48
C GLU A 149 -43.59 53.63 16.64
N LEU A 150 -43.16 53.44 17.88
CA LEU A 150 -43.84 54.00 19.06
C LEU A 150 -43.78 55.54 19.08
N LEU A 151 -42.66 56.13 18.65
CA LEU A 151 -42.55 57.58 18.45
C LEU A 151 -43.46 58.05 17.31
N LYS A 152 -43.48 57.37 16.15
CA LYS A 152 -44.39 57.70 15.04
C LYS A 152 -45.85 57.64 15.47
N SER A 153 -46.25 56.62 16.23
CA SER A 153 -47.58 56.52 16.85
C SER A 153 -47.87 57.75 17.73
N LYS A 154 -46.97 58.09 18.66
CA LYS A 154 -47.11 59.26 19.54
C LYS A 154 -47.01 60.63 18.85
N PHE A 155 -46.50 60.72 17.63
CA PHE A 155 -46.54 61.94 16.80
C PHE A 155 -47.71 61.96 15.81
N SER A 156 -48.35 60.83 15.54
CA SER A 156 -49.59 60.76 14.77
C SER A 156 -50.84 61.11 15.60
N GLU A 157 -50.74 61.08 16.93
CA GLU A 157 -51.86 61.29 17.85
C GLU A 157 -51.62 62.49 18.80
N ASP A 158 -52.46 63.52 18.60
CA ASP A 158 -52.58 64.79 19.35
C ASP A 158 -51.62 65.98 19.01
N GLY A 159 -52.02 67.18 19.45
CA GLY A 159 -51.28 68.43 19.32
C GLY A 159 -51.61 69.25 18.07
N ASN A 160 -50.79 69.11 17.02
CA ASN A 160 -50.56 70.18 16.04
C ASN A 160 -51.77 70.60 15.18
N GLN A 161 -52.74 69.70 14.95
CA GLN A 161 -53.92 70.04 14.13
C GLN A 161 -54.95 70.94 14.86
N LYS A 162 -54.87 71.04 16.20
CA LYS A 162 -55.71 71.95 17.01
C LYS A 162 -55.13 73.38 17.01
N ASN A 163 -53.82 73.52 17.22
CA ASN A 163 -53.14 74.83 17.32
C ASN A 163 -53.27 75.66 16.03
N MET A 164 -53.13 75.04 14.85
CA MET A 164 -53.36 75.69 13.54
C MET A 164 -54.77 76.29 13.39
N ARG A 165 -55.80 75.64 13.95
CA ARG A 165 -57.18 76.14 13.92
C ARG A 165 -57.39 77.31 14.90
N ILE A 166 -56.67 77.34 16.02
CA ILE A 166 -56.74 78.45 17.00
C ILE A 166 -56.09 79.71 16.43
N LEU A 167 -54.86 79.61 15.92
CA LEU A 167 -54.14 80.73 15.29
C LEU A 167 -54.91 81.31 14.08
N SER A 168 -55.54 80.45 13.27
CA SER A 168 -56.41 80.88 12.16
C SER A 168 -57.64 81.67 12.64
N LEU A 169 -58.15 81.39 13.85
CA LEU A 169 -59.31 82.06 14.42
C LEU A 169 -58.95 83.40 15.11
N GLU A 170 -57.72 83.57 15.58
CA GLU A 170 -57.24 84.82 16.19
C GLU A 170 -56.84 85.86 15.14
N LEU A 171 -56.18 85.45 14.05
CA LEU A 171 -55.90 86.32 12.90
C LEU A 171 -57.19 86.89 12.27
N MET A 172 -58.30 86.15 12.35
CA MET A 172 -59.62 86.62 11.90
C MET A 172 -60.28 87.63 12.86
N LYS A 173 -59.96 87.59 14.16
CA LYS A 173 -60.51 88.49 15.19
C LYS A 173 -59.80 89.84 15.26
N LEU A 174 -58.48 89.86 15.03
CA LEU A 174 -57.68 91.10 15.07
C LEU A 174 -57.96 92.07 13.91
N ARG A 175 -58.67 91.63 12.86
CA ARG A 175 -58.96 92.47 11.67
C ARG A 175 -60.16 93.42 11.82
N ASN A 176 -60.99 93.28 12.88
CA ASN A 176 -62.29 93.96 12.98
C ASN A 176 -62.54 94.68 14.33
N ARG A 177 -61.62 95.53 14.81
CA ARG A 177 -61.94 96.42 15.96
C ARG A 177 -61.04 97.66 16.16
N ARG A 178 -61.33 98.78 15.47
CA ARG A 178 -61.53 100.14 16.05
C ARG A 178 -61.61 101.25 14.99
N GLU A 179 -62.73 101.96 15.00
CA GLU A 179 -62.81 103.39 14.63
C GLU A 179 -63.50 104.15 15.79
N THR A 180 -63.27 105.46 15.89
CA THR A 180 -63.97 106.43 16.78
C THR A 180 -63.77 106.27 18.31
N LYS A 181 -63.83 107.31 19.18
CA LYS A 181 -63.90 108.80 19.07
C LYS A 181 -63.60 109.42 20.46
N SER A 182 -63.08 110.66 20.54
CA SER A 182 -63.36 111.63 21.65
C SER A 182 -62.93 113.07 21.27
N ILE A 183 -63.48 114.12 21.93
CA ILE A 183 -63.52 115.53 21.46
C ILE A 183 -63.61 116.55 22.64
N MET A 184 -63.21 117.84 22.43
CA MET A 184 -63.70 119.15 23.00
C MET A 184 -62.59 120.09 23.54
N ALA A 185 -62.67 121.44 23.64
CA ALA A 185 -63.65 122.52 23.34
C ALA A 185 -62.86 123.86 23.09
N LYS A 186 -63.22 124.90 22.28
CA LYS A 186 -64.41 125.80 22.06
C LYS A 186 -64.48 127.10 22.91
N GLN A 187 -64.47 128.29 22.24
CA GLN A 187 -65.26 129.56 22.40
C GLN A 187 -64.60 130.67 21.50
N GLN A 188 -65.21 131.62 20.75
CA GLN A 188 -66.38 132.53 20.84
C GLN A 188 -66.26 133.66 21.88
N GLY A 189 -66.51 134.96 21.61
CA GLY A 189 -66.80 135.69 20.34
C GLY A 189 -67.32 137.14 20.55
N MET A 190 -67.57 137.87 19.43
CA MET A 190 -68.34 139.15 19.28
C MET A 190 -67.73 140.56 19.50
N ASP A 191 -68.35 141.48 18.74
CA ASP A 191 -68.55 142.93 18.84
C ASP A 191 -67.56 144.03 18.37
N VAL A 192 -68.17 145.05 17.73
CA VAL A 192 -67.58 146.22 17.09
C VAL A 192 -68.52 147.42 17.28
N LYS A 193 -68.11 148.41 18.09
CA LYS A 193 -68.36 149.87 17.89
C LYS A 193 -67.86 150.71 19.07
N LEU A 194 -67.28 151.87 18.74
CA LEU A 194 -67.24 153.12 19.53
C LEU A 194 -66.46 153.08 20.89
N GLN A 195 -65.67 154.08 21.28
CA GLN A 195 -65.31 155.32 20.58
C GLN A 195 -63.90 155.81 20.95
N VAL A 196 -63.07 155.92 19.92
CA VAL A 196 -61.97 156.88 19.70
C VAL A 196 -61.67 157.86 20.86
N THR A 197 -60.58 157.59 21.60
CA THR A 197 -59.63 158.66 22.04
C THR A 197 -58.24 158.14 22.48
N GLN A 198 -58.04 156.82 22.67
CA GLN A 198 -56.74 156.21 23.03
C GLN A 198 -56.00 155.52 21.85
N LYS A 199 -56.51 155.64 20.62
CA LYS A 199 -56.31 154.62 19.56
C LYS A 199 -54.94 154.60 18.85
N ASN A 200 -54.10 155.63 18.98
CA ASN A 200 -52.92 155.81 18.11
C ASN A 200 -51.58 155.34 18.72
N LEU A 201 -51.58 154.69 19.89
CA LEU A 201 -50.35 154.17 20.53
C LEU A 201 -50.31 152.64 20.58
N GLU A 202 -51.41 152.00 21.02
CA GLU A 202 -51.53 150.53 21.10
C GLU A 202 -51.46 149.85 19.72
N GLU A 203 -51.86 150.53 18.64
CA GLU A 203 -51.82 149.99 17.28
C GLU A 203 -50.39 149.73 16.75
N SER A 204 -49.37 150.28 17.43
CA SER A 204 -47.96 149.96 17.19
C SER A 204 -47.51 148.72 17.97
N GLN A 205 -47.91 148.60 19.24
CA GLN A 205 -47.58 147.46 20.11
C GLN A 205 -48.28 146.17 19.66
N GLY A 206 -49.54 146.25 19.22
CA GLY A 206 -50.27 145.10 18.68
C GLY A 206 -49.62 144.48 17.43
N LYS A 207 -49.00 145.30 16.57
CA LYS A 207 -48.23 144.81 15.41
C LYS A 207 -46.94 144.12 15.84
N ILE A 208 -46.26 144.63 16.87
CA ILE A 208 -45.07 143.98 17.45
C ILE A 208 -45.46 142.61 18.05
N ALA A 209 -46.51 142.55 18.87
CA ALA A 209 -46.99 141.29 19.46
C ALA A 209 -47.43 140.26 18.40
N GLN A 210 -48.10 140.70 17.32
CA GLN A 210 -48.52 139.81 16.23
C GLN A 210 -47.34 139.32 15.38
N LEU A 211 -46.29 140.13 15.21
CA LEU A 211 -45.05 139.72 14.56
C LEU A 211 -44.21 138.79 15.45
N GLN A 212 -44.14 139.04 16.76
CA GLN A 212 -43.50 138.14 17.73
C GLN A 212 -44.21 136.79 17.81
N GLY A 213 -45.54 136.77 17.83
CA GLY A 213 -46.31 135.52 17.78
C GLY A 213 -46.02 134.71 16.52
N LYS A 214 -45.97 135.37 15.34
CA LYS A 214 -45.55 134.72 14.09
C LYS A 214 -44.09 134.26 14.10
N LEU A 215 -43.19 135.03 14.71
CA LEU A 215 -41.79 134.65 14.86
C LEU A 215 -41.68 133.38 15.69
N VAL A 216 -42.35 133.31 16.84
CA VAL A 216 -42.38 132.12 17.71
C VAL A 216 -43.06 130.92 17.03
N SER A 217 -44.12 131.12 16.24
CA SER A 217 -44.71 130.05 15.43
C SER A 217 -43.71 129.50 14.40
N VAL A 218 -43.09 130.36 13.59
CA VAL A 218 -42.10 129.96 12.57
C VAL A 218 -40.84 129.36 13.20
N GLU A 219 -40.41 129.88 14.36
CA GLU A 219 -39.26 129.38 15.10
C GLU A 219 -39.54 128.03 15.77
N LYS A 220 -40.79 127.77 16.19
CA LYS A 220 -41.24 126.45 16.62
C LYS A 220 -41.39 125.49 15.44
N GLU A 221 -42.03 125.89 14.35
CA GLU A 221 -42.17 125.09 13.13
C GLU A 221 -40.78 124.65 12.63
N LYS A 222 -39.79 125.57 12.62
CA LYS A 222 -38.39 125.30 12.30
C LYS A 222 -37.63 124.43 13.32
N VAL A 223 -38.14 124.26 14.55
CA VAL A 223 -37.61 123.32 15.54
C VAL A 223 -38.29 121.95 15.40
N ASP A 224 -39.59 121.93 15.13
CA ASP A 224 -40.34 120.71 14.84
C ASP A 224 -39.81 120.06 13.53
N GLU A 225 -39.62 120.84 12.45
CA GLU A 225 -38.94 120.46 11.19
C GLU A 225 -37.53 119.92 11.41
N LYS A 226 -36.74 120.53 12.31
CA LYS A 226 -35.43 120.02 12.70
C LYS A 226 -35.54 118.64 13.36
N SER A 227 -36.49 118.48 14.27
CA SER A 227 -36.73 117.18 14.92
C SER A 227 -37.23 116.12 13.93
N GLU A 228 -37.88 116.49 12.84
CA GLU A 228 -38.33 115.55 11.80
C GLU A 228 -37.19 115.21 10.83
N THR A 229 -36.37 116.18 10.45
CA THR A 229 -35.16 115.94 9.64
C THR A 229 -34.08 115.15 10.39
N GLU A 230 -33.96 115.33 11.71
CA GLU A 230 -33.08 114.54 12.58
C GLU A 230 -33.52 113.07 12.65
N LYS A 231 -34.83 112.80 12.85
CA LYS A 231 -35.40 111.44 12.76
C LYS A 231 -35.26 110.82 11.36
N LEU A 232 -35.37 111.62 10.30
CA LEU A 232 -35.15 111.14 8.93
C LEU A 232 -33.68 110.76 8.70
N LEU A 233 -32.73 111.48 9.29
CA LEU A 233 -31.31 111.10 9.26
C LEU A 233 -31.06 109.80 10.06
N GLU A 234 -31.66 109.66 11.24
CA GLU A 234 -31.60 108.43 12.06
C GLU A 234 -32.13 107.21 11.27
N TYR A 235 -33.31 107.33 10.62
CA TYR A 235 -33.82 106.27 9.74
C TYR A 235 -32.93 106.02 8.51
N ILE A 236 -32.27 107.04 7.93
CA ILE A 236 -31.34 106.86 6.82
C ILE A 236 -30.09 106.09 7.28
N GLU A 237 -29.60 106.34 8.50
CA GLU A 237 -28.46 105.63 9.09
C GLU A 237 -28.82 104.17 9.44
N GLU A 238 -30.02 103.91 10.00
CA GLU A 238 -30.55 102.55 10.18
C GLU A 238 -30.71 101.80 8.85
N ILE A 239 -31.25 102.46 7.81
CA ILE A 239 -31.38 101.89 6.46
C ILE A 239 -30.00 101.59 5.85
N SER A 240 -28.99 102.44 6.12
CA SER A 240 -27.62 102.22 5.64
C SER A 240 -26.97 101.02 6.34
N CYS A 241 -27.02 100.97 7.67
CA CYS A 241 -26.47 99.84 8.44
C CYS A 241 -27.17 98.51 8.13
N THR A 242 -28.47 98.53 7.83
CA THR A 242 -29.19 97.32 7.39
C THR A 242 -28.88 96.95 5.94
N ALA A 243 -28.59 97.91 5.06
CA ALA A 243 -28.11 97.65 3.71
C ALA A 243 -26.71 97.00 3.72
N ASP A 244 -25.77 97.53 4.52
CA ASP A 244 -24.42 96.96 4.72
C ASP A 244 -24.52 95.50 5.23
N GLN A 245 -25.40 95.24 6.19
CA GLN A 245 -25.62 93.91 6.73
C GLN A 245 -26.28 92.96 5.71
N VAL A 246 -27.13 93.46 4.80
CA VAL A 246 -27.66 92.70 3.67
C VAL A 246 -26.58 92.41 2.61
N GLU A 247 -25.68 93.36 2.34
CA GLU A 247 -24.54 93.13 1.44
C GLU A 247 -23.56 92.11 1.99
N LYS A 248 -23.24 92.17 3.29
CA LYS A 248 -22.49 91.12 3.97
C LYS A 248 -23.14 89.75 3.83
N TYR A 249 -24.46 89.64 4.08
CA TYR A 249 -25.15 88.35 3.92
C TYR A 249 -25.17 87.85 2.47
N LYS A 250 -25.20 88.71 1.44
CA LYS A 250 -25.02 88.29 0.04
C LYS A 250 -23.64 87.68 -0.19
N LEU A 251 -22.60 88.27 0.38
CA LEU A 251 -21.21 87.78 0.28
C LEU A 251 -21.03 86.44 1.03
N ASP A 252 -21.59 86.32 2.23
CA ASP A 252 -21.61 85.07 3.00
C ASP A 252 -22.35 83.96 2.22
N ILE A 253 -23.49 84.27 1.58
CA ILE A 253 -24.24 83.33 0.72
C ILE A 253 -23.42 82.93 -0.52
N ALA A 254 -22.77 83.87 -1.19
CA ALA A 254 -21.95 83.57 -2.38
C ALA A 254 -20.79 82.62 -2.05
N GLN A 255 -20.12 82.82 -0.90
CA GLN A 255 -19.10 81.90 -0.40
C GLN A 255 -19.68 80.53 -0.07
N LEU A 256 -20.85 80.44 0.56
CA LEU A 256 -21.51 79.16 0.84
C LEU A 256 -21.92 78.42 -0.45
N GLU A 257 -22.36 79.14 -1.48
CA GLU A 257 -22.62 78.54 -2.79
C GLU A 257 -21.35 78.02 -3.48
N GLU A 258 -20.23 78.73 -3.36
CA GLU A 258 -18.93 78.30 -3.92
C GLU A 258 -18.43 77.03 -3.23
N ASN A 259 -18.41 77.01 -1.89
CA ASN A 259 -18.11 75.83 -1.10
C ASN A 259 -19.04 74.64 -1.45
N LEU A 260 -20.33 74.89 -1.68
CA LEU A 260 -21.30 73.86 -2.07
C LEU A 260 -21.04 73.33 -3.49
N LYS A 261 -20.57 74.16 -4.42
CA LYS A 261 -20.13 73.75 -5.77
C LYS A 261 -18.87 72.88 -5.68
N GLU A 262 -17.89 73.25 -4.87
CA GLU A 262 -16.68 72.45 -4.62
C GLU A 262 -17.03 71.07 -4.00
N LYS A 263 -17.86 71.04 -2.94
CA LYS A 263 -18.26 69.78 -2.31
C LYS A 263 -19.13 68.89 -3.22
N ASN A 264 -19.92 69.47 -4.12
CA ASN A 264 -20.59 68.68 -5.16
C ASN A 264 -19.60 68.07 -6.16
N HIS A 265 -18.50 68.77 -6.50
CA HIS A 265 -17.45 68.21 -7.36
C HIS A 265 -16.65 67.09 -6.65
N GLU A 266 -16.28 67.27 -5.37
CA GLU A 266 -15.68 66.20 -4.56
C GLU A 266 -16.58 64.95 -4.52
N VAL A 267 -17.88 65.13 -4.28
CA VAL A 267 -18.86 64.02 -4.25
C VAL A 267 -19.01 63.34 -5.61
N LEU A 268 -18.88 64.06 -6.73
CA LEU A 268 -18.88 63.44 -8.07
C LEU A 268 -17.61 62.63 -8.31
N ASN A 269 -16.44 63.17 -7.97
CA ASN A 269 -15.15 62.49 -8.15
C ASN A 269 -15.07 61.22 -7.28
N LEU A 270 -15.55 61.28 -6.03
CA LEU A 270 -15.64 60.11 -5.14
C LEU A 270 -16.64 59.05 -5.64
N LYS A 271 -17.76 59.46 -6.26
CA LYS A 271 -18.70 58.52 -6.89
C LYS A 271 -18.07 57.81 -8.08
N GLN A 272 -17.37 58.55 -8.95
CA GLN A 272 -16.69 57.96 -10.11
C GLN A 272 -15.61 56.96 -9.66
N SER A 273 -14.76 57.33 -8.69
CA SER A 273 -13.76 56.43 -8.12
C SER A 273 -14.38 55.15 -7.54
N LEU A 274 -15.51 55.26 -6.83
CA LEU A 274 -16.21 54.11 -6.26
C LEU A 274 -16.84 53.22 -7.35
N GLU A 275 -17.33 53.81 -8.44
CA GLU A 275 -17.89 53.06 -9.57
C GLU A 275 -16.79 52.34 -10.39
N GLU A 276 -15.63 52.97 -10.55
CA GLU A 276 -14.41 52.34 -11.10
C GLU A 276 -13.93 51.17 -10.21
N ASP A 277 -13.87 51.36 -8.89
CA ASP A 277 -13.55 50.30 -7.92
C ASP A 277 -14.56 49.13 -7.99
N VAL A 278 -15.86 49.42 -8.09
CA VAL A 278 -16.92 48.39 -8.23
C VAL A 278 -16.78 47.59 -9.51
N VAL A 279 -16.47 48.23 -10.64
CA VAL A 279 -16.21 47.52 -11.92
C VAL A 279 -14.95 46.65 -11.81
N MET A 280 -13.87 47.15 -11.19
CA MET A 280 -12.65 46.39 -10.96
C MET A 280 -12.87 45.18 -10.04
N LEU A 281 -13.68 45.33 -8.99
CA LEU A 281 -14.06 44.23 -8.09
C LEU A 281 -14.99 43.22 -8.77
N SER A 282 -15.96 43.65 -9.59
CA SER A 282 -16.81 42.74 -10.37
C SER A 282 -15.96 41.85 -11.26
N LYS A 283 -15.03 42.45 -12.01
CA LYS A 283 -14.09 41.72 -12.86
C LYS A 283 -13.24 40.72 -12.07
N GLN A 284 -12.72 41.09 -10.89
CA GLN A 284 -11.98 40.15 -10.05
C GLN A 284 -12.85 38.98 -9.57
N VAL A 285 -14.14 39.21 -9.27
CA VAL A 285 -15.10 38.15 -8.92
C VAL A 285 -15.40 37.25 -10.12
N GLU A 286 -15.52 37.81 -11.33
CA GLU A 286 -15.70 37.06 -12.58
C GLU A 286 -14.48 36.19 -12.90
N ASP A 287 -13.26 36.75 -12.85
CA ASP A 287 -11.99 36.05 -13.06
C ASP A 287 -11.79 34.91 -12.04
N LEU A 288 -12.12 35.16 -10.75
CA LEU A 288 -12.08 34.14 -9.70
C LEU A 288 -13.16 33.05 -9.88
N SER A 289 -14.37 33.42 -10.32
CA SER A 289 -15.45 32.47 -10.63
C SER A 289 -15.08 31.54 -11.76
N ALA A 290 -14.54 32.07 -12.87
CA ALA A 290 -14.02 31.29 -13.98
C ALA A 290 -12.89 30.34 -13.54
N LYS A 291 -11.97 30.81 -12.69
CA LYS A 291 -10.92 29.97 -12.12
C LYS A 291 -11.47 28.85 -11.22
N CYS A 292 -12.52 29.10 -10.44
CA CYS A 292 -13.18 28.05 -9.65
C CYS A 292 -13.81 26.98 -10.54
N GLN A 293 -14.52 27.37 -11.61
CA GLN A 293 -15.12 26.42 -12.56
C GLN A 293 -14.08 25.55 -13.27
N LEU A 294 -12.90 26.12 -13.61
CA LEU A 294 -11.78 25.34 -14.16
C LEU A 294 -11.23 24.33 -13.15
N LEU A 295 -11.03 24.72 -11.89
CA LEU A 295 -10.56 23.82 -10.83
C LEU A 295 -11.59 22.72 -10.48
N GLU A 296 -12.89 23.03 -10.54
CA GLU A 296 -13.97 22.04 -10.39
C GLU A 296 -13.95 21.01 -11.52
N LYS A 297 -13.73 21.45 -12.77
CA LYS A 297 -13.57 20.55 -13.91
C LYS A 297 -12.29 19.71 -13.81
N GLU A 298 -11.15 20.31 -13.50
CA GLU A 298 -9.88 19.58 -13.32
C GLU A 298 -9.98 18.51 -12.22
N LYS A 299 -10.70 18.82 -11.13
CA LYS A 299 -11.02 17.87 -10.06
C LYS A 299 -11.90 16.72 -10.56
N GLU A 300 -12.95 17.01 -11.32
CA GLU A 300 -13.83 15.97 -11.88
C GLU A 300 -13.10 15.08 -12.90
N ASP A 301 -12.27 15.68 -13.77
CA ASP A 301 -11.39 14.95 -14.69
C ASP A 301 -10.36 14.08 -13.94
N LEU A 302 -9.87 14.52 -12.77
CA LEU A 302 -9.00 13.73 -11.89
C LEU A 302 -9.75 12.57 -11.20
N ILE A 303 -11.00 12.79 -10.76
CA ILE A 303 -11.86 11.76 -10.17
C ILE A 303 -12.18 10.67 -11.20
N ASN A 304 -12.53 11.06 -12.43
CA ASN A 304 -12.86 10.08 -13.48
C ASN A 304 -11.63 9.31 -13.95
N ARG A 305 -10.47 9.94 -14.14
CA ARG A 305 -9.20 9.22 -14.33
C ARG A 305 -8.81 8.35 -13.14
N GLY A 306 -9.23 8.68 -11.92
CA GLY A 306 -9.11 7.81 -10.74
C GLY A 306 -9.91 6.54 -10.94
N ARG A 307 -11.22 6.70 -11.14
CA ARG A 307 -12.18 5.61 -11.36
C ARG A 307 -11.80 4.68 -12.51
N GLU A 308 -11.37 5.23 -13.65
CA GLU A 308 -10.89 4.47 -14.81
C GLU A 308 -9.70 3.55 -14.44
N ARG A 309 -8.76 4.03 -13.61
CA ARG A 309 -7.65 3.19 -13.14
C ARG A 309 -8.12 2.14 -12.14
N ASP A 310 -9.01 2.49 -11.23
CA ASP A 310 -9.56 1.54 -10.25
C ASP A 310 -10.36 0.42 -10.95
N GLU A 311 -11.15 0.75 -11.98
CA GLU A 311 -11.89 -0.21 -12.81
C GLU A 311 -10.95 -1.11 -13.62
N ASN A 312 -9.90 -0.53 -14.25
CA ASN A 312 -8.88 -1.30 -14.97
C ASN A 312 -8.12 -2.26 -14.02
N LEU A 313 -7.61 -1.76 -12.88
CA LEU A 313 -6.91 -2.58 -11.88
C LEU A 313 -7.81 -3.69 -11.30
N ASN A 314 -9.10 -3.41 -11.07
CA ASN A 314 -10.05 -4.43 -10.64
C ASN A 314 -10.25 -5.51 -11.70
N SER A 315 -10.25 -5.15 -13.00
CA SER A 315 -10.30 -6.12 -14.10
C SER A 315 -9.02 -6.96 -14.19
N GLU A 316 -7.83 -6.37 -13.98
CA GLU A 316 -6.56 -7.08 -13.92
C GLU A 316 -6.53 -8.07 -12.74
N ILE A 317 -6.99 -7.64 -11.56
CA ILE A 317 -7.11 -8.47 -10.37
C ILE A 317 -8.05 -9.67 -10.63
N GLN A 318 -9.21 -9.46 -11.27
CA GLN A 318 -10.12 -10.56 -11.64
C GLN A 318 -9.48 -11.52 -12.65
N ASN A 319 -8.79 -11.01 -13.67
CA ASN A 319 -8.06 -11.81 -14.65
C ASN A 319 -6.95 -12.65 -13.99
N ILE A 320 -6.21 -12.09 -13.03
CA ILE A 320 -5.18 -12.80 -12.26
C ILE A 320 -5.81 -13.86 -11.34
N GLN A 321 -6.92 -13.55 -10.66
CA GLN A 321 -7.66 -14.52 -9.85
C GLN A 321 -8.17 -15.70 -10.70
N GLN A 322 -8.72 -15.45 -11.88
CA GLN A 322 -9.19 -16.50 -12.79
C GLN A 322 -8.03 -17.37 -13.30
N LYS A 323 -6.89 -16.77 -13.68
CA LYS A 323 -5.67 -17.51 -14.05
C LYS A 323 -5.17 -18.39 -12.89
N PHE A 324 -5.11 -17.86 -11.68
CA PHE A 324 -4.69 -18.61 -10.48
C PHE A 324 -5.61 -19.80 -10.17
N ILE A 325 -6.93 -19.67 -10.39
CA ILE A 325 -7.88 -20.79 -10.24
C ILE A 325 -7.61 -21.88 -11.28
N LEU A 326 -7.35 -21.52 -12.54
CA LEU A 326 -7.03 -22.48 -13.61
C LEU A 326 -5.68 -23.18 -13.38
N GLU A 327 -4.65 -22.42 -13.00
CA GLU A 327 -3.32 -22.94 -12.66
C GLU A 327 -3.38 -23.92 -11.47
N LYS A 328 -4.16 -23.61 -10.43
CA LYS A 328 -4.42 -24.53 -9.32
C LYS A 328 -5.13 -25.81 -9.77
N GLN A 329 -6.10 -25.73 -10.68
CA GLN A 329 -6.77 -26.91 -11.23
C GLN A 329 -5.83 -27.78 -12.08
N GLU A 330 -4.92 -27.19 -12.85
CA GLU A 330 -3.88 -27.96 -13.56
C GLU A 330 -2.88 -28.60 -12.58
N HIS A 331 -2.46 -27.90 -11.52
CA HIS A 331 -1.60 -28.48 -10.50
C HIS A 331 -2.27 -29.66 -9.77
N GLU A 332 -3.56 -29.57 -9.46
CA GLU A 332 -4.34 -30.68 -8.88
C GLU A 332 -4.43 -31.88 -9.84
N LYS A 333 -4.61 -31.66 -11.15
CA LYS A 333 -4.55 -32.73 -12.18
C LYS A 333 -3.16 -33.35 -12.31
N LEU A 334 -2.10 -32.55 -12.25
CA LEU A 334 -0.71 -33.03 -12.33
C LEU A 334 -0.37 -33.89 -11.10
N GLN A 335 -0.76 -33.46 -9.90
CA GLN A 335 -0.58 -34.24 -8.67
C GLN A 335 -1.35 -35.58 -8.70
N GLN A 336 -2.55 -35.62 -9.31
CA GLN A 336 -3.28 -36.87 -9.52
C GLN A 336 -2.56 -37.81 -10.51
N LYS A 337 -1.91 -37.27 -11.56
CA LYS A 337 -1.09 -38.07 -12.49
C LYS A 337 0.20 -38.57 -11.84
N GLU A 338 0.86 -37.76 -11.03
CA GLU A 338 2.05 -38.14 -10.25
C GLU A 338 1.75 -39.37 -9.36
N LEU A 339 0.66 -39.33 -8.60
CA LEU A 339 0.20 -40.46 -7.78
C LEU A 339 -0.15 -41.72 -8.59
N GLN A 340 -0.62 -41.58 -9.84
CA GLN A 340 -0.85 -42.71 -10.74
C GLN A 340 0.46 -43.31 -11.26
N ILE A 341 1.46 -42.46 -11.58
CA ILE A 341 2.79 -42.88 -12.03
C ILE A 341 3.53 -43.61 -10.89
N ASP A 342 3.47 -43.10 -9.65
CA ASP A 342 4.04 -43.77 -8.48
C ASP A 342 3.43 -45.17 -8.25
N LEU A 343 2.11 -45.31 -8.41
CA LEU A 343 1.42 -46.60 -8.29
C LEU A 343 1.88 -47.59 -9.37
N LEU A 344 2.01 -47.15 -10.62
CA LEU A 344 2.52 -47.98 -11.72
C LEU A 344 3.99 -48.36 -11.50
N LEU A 345 4.82 -47.42 -11.05
CA LEU A 345 6.22 -47.64 -10.72
C LEU A 345 6.38 -48.62 -9.55
N GLN A 346 5.46 -48.62 -8.57
CA GLN A 346 5.44 -49.61 -7.50
C GLN A 346 5.05 -51.01 -8.02
N GLN A 347 4.10 -51.09 -8.95
CA GLN A 347 3.73 -52.35 -9.61
C GLN A 347 4.88 -52.92 -10.45
N GLU A 348 5.59 -52.11 -11.25
CA GLU A 348 6.78 -52.55 -11.98
C GLU A 348 7.89 -53.02 -11.04
N LYS A 349 8.15 -52.32 -9.93
CA LYS A 349 9.14 -52.77 -8.92
C LYS A 349 8.77 -54.13 -8.34
N GLU A 350 7.49 -54.40 -8.06
CA GLU A 350 7.06 -55.70 -7.57
C GLU A 350 7.17 -56.80 -8.64
N LEU A 351 6.77 -56.52 -9.89
CA LEU A 351 6.93 -57.45 -11.02
C LEU A 351 8.40 -57.77 -11.29
N SER A 352 9.27 -56.76 -11.27
CA SER A 352 10.71 -56.91 -11.40
C SER A 352 11.30 -57.76 -10.28
N SER A 353 10.91 -57.51 -9.01
CA SER A 353 11.32 -58.35 -7.88
C SER A 353 10.86 -59.80 -8.01
N ARG A 354 9.62 -60.04 -8.49
CA ARG A 354 9.08 -61.39 -8.74
C ARG A 354 9.81 -62.10 -9.88
N LEU A 355 10.22 -61.38 -10.93
CA LEU A 355 11.04 -61.92 -12.04
C LEU A 355 12.47 -62.23 -11.59
N GLN A 356 13.10 -61.34 -10.80
CA GLN A 356 14.42 -61.56 -10.22
C GLN A 356 14.44 -62.78 -9.29
N GLN A 357 13.39 -62.97 -8.48
CA GLN A 357 13.22 -64.16 -7.64
C GLN A 357 13.16 -65.45 -8.48
N LYS A 358 12.39 -65.45 -9.59
CA LYS A 358 12.32 -66.60 -10.53
C LYS A 358 13.65 -66.88 -11.23
N LEU A 359 14.42 -65.85 -11.58
CA LEU A 359 15.76 -66.02 -12.14
C LEU A 359 16.72 -66.63 -11.12
N CYS A 360 16.61 -66.27 -9.84
CA CYS A 360 17.39 -66.89 -8.77
C CYS A 360 17.03 -68.38 -8.60
N SER A 361 15.74 -68.73 -8.53
CA SER A 361 15.33 -70.15 -8.37
C SER A 361 15.73 -71.00 -9.58
N PHE A 362 15.57 -70.49 -10.80
CA PHE A 362 16.02 -71.19 -12.01
C PHE A 362 17.54 -71.35 -12.07
N HIS A 363 18.31 -70.36 -11.60
CA HIS A 363 19.76 -70.49 -11.48
C HIS A 363 20.17 -71.53 -10.42
N GLU A 364 19.48 -71.58 -9.28
CA GLU A 364 19.70 -72.64 -8.29
C GLU A 364 19.35 -74.04 -8.82
N GLU A 365 18.28 -74.18 -9.61
CA GLU A 365 17.87 -75.43 -10.26
C GLU A 365 18.92 -75.87 -11.28
N MET A 366 19.34 -74.98 -12.18
CA MET A 366 20.44 -75.20 -13.13
C MET A 366 21.76 -75.61 -12.43
N MET A 367 22.09 -74.99 -11.29
CA MET A 367 23.30 -75.34 -10.53
C MET A 367 23.18 -76.71 -9.86
N LYS A 368 21.98 -77.13 -9.43
CA LYS A 368 21.71 -78.49 -8.91
C LYS A 368 21.85 -79.54 -10.02
N GLU A 369 21.22 -79.32 -11.18
CA GLU A 369 21.39 -80.20 -12.35
C GLU A 369 22.86 -80.31 -12.78
N LYS A 370 23.58 -79.18 -12.84
CA LYS A 370 25.03 -79.17 -13.15
C LYS A 370 25.84 -79.99 -12.14
N SER A 371 25.55 -79.89 -10.83
CA SER A 371 26.24 -80.70 -9.83
C SER A 371 25.93 -82.20 -9.96
N LEU A 372 24.69 -82.57 -10.33
CA LEU A 372 24.33 -83.97 -10.58
C LEU A 372 25.08 -84.51 -11.81
N PHE A 373 25.14 -83.77 -12.91
CA PHE A 373 25.94 -84.18 -14.08
C PHE A 373 27.44 -84.24 -13.79
N GLU A 374 27.98 -83.39 -12.90
CA GLU A 374 29.38 -83.48 -12.46
C GLU A 374 29.63 -84.73 -11.57
N GLU A 375 28.66 -85.14 -10.74
CA GLU A 375 28.72 -86.37 -9.96
C GLU A 375 28.53 -87.65 -10.83
N GLU A 376 27.63 -87.63 -11.80
CA GLU A 376 27.41 -88.72 -12.77
C GLU A 376 28.65 -88.90 -13.68
N LEU A 377 29.19 -87.81 -14.22
CA LEU A 377 30.42 -87.85 -15.03
C LEU A 377 31.60 -88.39 -14.23
N LYS A 378 31.71 -88.01 -12.95
CA LYS A 378 32.74 -88.55 -12.07
C LYS A 378 32.56 -90.05 -11.83
N GLN A 379 31.32 -90.52 -11.59
CA GLN A 379 31.04 -91.95 -11.43
C GLN A 379 31.40 -92.74 -12.71
N ALA A 380 31.07 -92.20 -13.89
CA ALA A 380 31.43 -92.82 -15.17
C ALA A 380 32.94 -92.88 -15.41
N LEU A 381 33.71 -91.87 -14.97
CA LEU A 381 35.18 -91.90 -14.98
C LEU A 381 35.73 -92.90 -13.97
N ASP A 382 35.24 -92.89 -12.73
CA ASP A 382 35.60 -93.87 -11.70
C ASP A 382 35.30 -95.31 -12.18
N GLU A 383 34.27 -95.55 -13.00
CA GLU A 383 33.97 -96.85 -13.61
C GLU A 383 34.87 -97.19 -14.81
N LEU A 384 35.21 -96.20 -15.66
CA LEU A 384 36.13 -96.37 -16.78
C LEU A 384 37.52 -96.79 -16.29
N ASP A 385 38.05 -96.14 -15.25
CA ASP A 385 39.34 -96.50 -14.65
C ASP A 385 39.33 -97.97 -14.15
N LYS A 386 38.25 -98.40 -13.47
CA LYS A 386 38.08 -99.80 -13.02
C LYS A 386 37.91 -100.81 -14.16
N LEU A 387 37.48 -100.37 -15.34
CA LEU A 387 37.45 -101.21 -16.54
C LEU A 387 38.82 -101.29 -17.19
N GLN A 388 39.58 -100.19 -17.20
CA GLN A 388 40.93 -100.14 -17.74
C GLN A 388 41.92 -100.96 -16.87
N GLU A 389 41.80 -100.92 -15.54
CA GLU A 389 42.54 -101.82 -14.63
C GLU A 389 42.26 -103.31 -14.94
N LYS A 390 41.01 -103.66 -15.28
CA LYS A 390 40.63 -105.02 -15.65
C LYS A 390 41.13 -105.39 -17.04
N GLU A 391 41.09 -104.46 -17.99
CA GLU A 391 41.64 -104.64 -19.34
C GLU A 391 43.13 -104.98 -19.25
N GLU A 392 43.92 -104.19 -18.51
CA GLU A 392 45.34 -104.45 -18.26
C GLU A 392 45.57 -105.82 -17.57
N GLN A 393 44.75 -106.19 -16.58
CA GLN A 393 44.81 -107.52 -15.96
C GLN A 393 44.53 -108.64 -16.97
N THR A 394 43.53 -108.48 -17.85
CA THR A 394 43.24 -109.47 -18.90
C THR A 394 44.30 -109.52 -19.99
N GLU A 395 44.89 -108.38 -20.39
CA GLU A 395 45.97 -108.33 -21.38
C GLU A 395 47.22 -109.03 -20.84
N ASN A 396 47.54 -108.86 -19.56
CA ASN A 396 48.63 -109.57 -18.89
C ASN A 396 48.37 -111.08 -18.77
N LEU A 397 47.13 -111.52 -18.54
CA LEU A 397 46.75 -112.94 -18.59
C LEU A 397 46.83 -113.51 -20.03
N VAL A 398 46.43 -112.74 -21.04
CA VAL A 398 46.56 -113.13 -22.46
C VAL A 398 48.03 -113.28 -22.84
N LYS A 399 48.91 -112.36 -22.43
CA LYS A 399 50.37 -112.47 -22.64
C LYS A 399 50.94 -113.76 -22.02
N GLN A 400 50.53 -114.11 -20.80
CA GLN A 400 50.94 -115.38 -20.16
C GLN A 400 50.45 -116.62 -20.94
N LEU A 401 49.20 -116.62 -21.42
CA LEU A 401 48.65 -117.71 -22.24
C LEU A 401 49.29 -117.78 -23.64
N GLU A 402 49.69 -116.65 -24.22
CA GLU A 402 50.49 -116.62 -25.44
C GLU A 402 51.88 -117.21 -25.23
N GLU A 403 52.55 -116.92 -24.12
CA GLU A 403 53.84 -117.52 -23.77
C GLU A 403 53.72 -119.03 -23.51
N GLU A 404 52.69 -119.46 -22.79
CA GLU A 404 52.44 -120.89 -22.56
C GLU A 404 52.11 -121.65 -23.85
N THR A 405 51.30 -121.06 -24.74
CA THR A 405 50.97 -121.67 -26.04
C THR A 405 52.16 -121.70 -26.99
N LYS A 406 53.06 -120.69 -26.97
CA LYS A 406 54.36 -120.74 -27.66
C LYS A 406 55.22 -121.89 -27.13
N ALA A 407 55.37 -122.02 -25.81
CA ALA A 407 56.14 -123.09 -25.19
C ALA A 407 55.57 -124.50 -25.52
N ARG A 408 54.25 -124.68 -25.43
CA ARG A 408 53.56 -125.93 -25.84
C ARG A 408 53.74 -126.23 -27.34
N ALA A 409 53.76 -125.21 -28.20
CA ALA A 409 54.00 -125.39 -29.63
C ALA A 409 55.46 -125.76 -29.95
N GLU A 410 56.44 -125.32 -29.15
CA GLU A 410 57.84 -125.75 -29.23
C GLU A 410 58.02 -127.18 -28.71
N GLU A 411 57.35 -127.56 -27.62
CA GLU A 411 57.32 -128.95 -27.14
C GLU A 411 56.67 -129.89 -28.17
N LEU A 412 55.56 -129.49 -28.80
CA LEU A 412 54.93 -130.25 -29.88
C LEU A 412 55.87 -130.43 -31.08
N LYS A 413 56.61 -129.39 -31.51
CA LYS A 413 57.63 -129.53 -32.57
C LYS A 413 58.76 -130.48 -32.17
N LEU A 414 59.18 -130.48 -30.90
CA LEU A 414 60.19 -131.41 -30.40
C LEU A 414 59.68 -132.86 -30.37
N LEU A 415 58.40 -133.07 -30.03
CA LEU A 415 57.75 -134.38 -30.10
C LEU A 415 57.55 -134.85 -31.55
N GLU A 416 57.12 -133.97 -32.45
CA GLU A 416 56.98 -134.26 -33.88
C GLU A 416 58.34 -134.62 -34.52
N GLY A 417 59.41 -133.94 -34.13
CA GLY A 417 60.78 -134.28 -34.53
C GLY A 417 61.25 -135.64 -34.03
N LYS A 418 60.91 -136.01 -32.78
CA LYS A 418 61.16 -137.37 -32.24
C LYS A 418 60.34 -138.43 -32.98
N LEU A 419 59.10 -138.12 -33.34
CA LEU A 419 58.18 -139.01 -34.06
C LEU A 419 58.72 -139.29 -35.47
N LYS A 420 59.14 -138.26 -36.21
CA LYS A 420 59.85 -138.38 -37.50
C LYS A 420 61.15 -139.18 -37.40
N GLY A 421 61.88 -139.06 -36.28
CA GLY A 421 63.02 -139.94 -35.99
C GLY A 421 62.64 -141.41 -35.88
N LYS A 422 61.50 -141.73 -35.25
CA LYS A 422 60.97 -143.10 -35.16
C LYS A 422 60.35 -143.61 -36.47
N GLU A 423 59.77 -142.74 -37.28
CA GLU A 423 59.34 -143.09 -38.65
C GLU A 423 60.54 -143.45 -39.54
N ALA A 424 61.68 -142.76 -39.38
CA ALA A 424 62.92 -143.10 -40.08
C ALA A 424 63.51 -144.44 -39.60
N GLU A 425 63.57 -144.69 -38.28
CA GLU A 425 63.96 -146.00 -37.74
C GLU A 425 63.05 -147.15 -38.25
N LEU A 426 61.75 -146.89 -38.41
CA LEU A 426 60.80 -147.85 -38.96
C LEU A 426 61.05 -148.12 -40.46
N GLN A 427 61.31 -147.08 -41.25
CA GLN A 427 61.68 -147.25 -42.67
C GLN A 427 63.00 -147.99 -42.87
N GLU A 428 63.99 -147.79 -41.99
CA GLU A 428 65.25 -148.54 -42.02
C GLU A 428 65.04 -150.03 -41.66
N SER A 429 64.12 -150.31 -40.72
CA SER A 429 63.69 -151.68 -40.39
C SER A 429 62.95 -152.37 -41.54
N ASP A 430 62.01 -151.68 -42.20
CA ASP A 430 61.24 -152.25 -43.33
C ASP A 430 62.11 -152.50 -44.57
N ALA A 431 63.14 -151.65 -44.78
CA ALA A 431 64.17 -151.86 -45.80
C ALA A 431 65.04 -153.10 -45.51
N ALA A 432 65.27 -153.45 -44.25
CA ALA A 432 66.01 -154.67 -43.87
C ALA A 432 65.15 -155.94 -43.96
N HIS A 433 63.84 -155.85 -43.75
CA HIS A 433 62.97 -157.04 -43.69
C HIS A 433 62.61 -157.63 -45.08
N THR A 434 62.66 -156.82 -46.14
CA THR A 434 62.20 -157.21 -47.49
C THR A 434 63.11 -158.18 -48.25
N GLN A 435 64.28 -158.55 -47.71
CA GLN A 435 65.16 -159.57 -48.32
C GLN A 435 64.83 -161.02 -47.88
N ALA A 436 63.92 -161.22 -46.91
CA ALA A 436 63.33 -162.51 -46.56
C ALA A 436 61.90 -162.30 -46.02
N THR A 437 60.83 -162.70 -46.71
CA THR A 437 60.61 -164.08 -47.17
C THR A 437 59.61 -164.14 -48.34
N LEU A 438 59.92 -164.92 -49.38
CA LEU A 438 58.96 -165.36 -50.41
C LEU A 438 58.34 -166.70 -50.00
N LEU A 439 56.99 -166.76 -49.83
CA LEU A 439 56.08 -167.87 -50.17
C LEU A 439 54.65 -167.66 -49.60
N LEU A 440 53.63 -168.27 -50.25
CA LEU A 440 52.24 -168.56 -49.78
C LEU A 440 51.15 -167.43 -49.69
N GLN A 441 50.59 -167.06 -50.86
CA GLN A 441 49.22 -167.43 -51.34
C GLN A 441 47.90 -166.97 -50.62
N GLU A 442 46.99 -166.30 -51.40
CA GLU A 442 45.48 -166.28 -51.35
C GLU A 442 44.67 -165.47 -50.26
N SER A 443 43.39 -165.01 -50.41
CA SER A 443 42.36 -164.98 -51.51
C SER A 443 41.09 -164.06 -51.25
N TYR A 444 40.56 -163.36 -52.31
CA TYR A 444 39.15 -163.01 -52.79
C TYR A 444 37.89 -162.80 -51.84
N LYS A 445 36.63 -162.40 -52.25
CA LYS A 445 36.00 -161.28 -53.07
C LYS A 445 34.41 -161.34 -53.14
N ALA A 446 33.68 -160.20 -53.01
CA ALA A 446 32.44 -159.66 -53.72
C ALA A 446 31.03 -160.38 -53.93
N LEU A 447 29.97 -159.56 -54.27
CA LEU A 447 28.69 -159.77 -55.07
C LEU A 447 27.43 -160.51 -54.44
N THR A 448 26.12 -160.50 -54.87
CA THR A 448 25.27 -160.03 -56.05
C THR A 448 23.72 -159.80 -55.69
N ALA A 449 22.77 -159.59 -56.66
CA ALA A 449 21.27 -159.39 -56.53
C ALA A 449 20.43 -159.95 -57.76
N SER A 450 19.07 -160.08 -57.76
CA SER A 450 18.13 -160.21 -58.96
C SER A 450 16.58 -160.39 -58.69
N GLU A 451 15.74 -160.65 -59.73
CA GLU A 451 14.26 -160.43 -59.95
C GLU A 451 13.50 -161.67 -60.61
N ILE A 452 12.23 -161.79 -61.12
CA ILE A 452 10.84 -161.18 -61.15
C ILE A 452 9.82 -162.19 -61.85
N GLU A 453 8.48 -162.25 -61.59
CA GLU A 453 7.40 -162.59 -62.63
C GLU A 453 5.86 -162.49 -62.30
N ASP A 454 5.09 -162.08 -63.34
CA ASP A 454 3.70 -162.38 -63.84
C ASP A 454 2.32 -161.88 -63.28
N LEU A 455 1.27 -161.89 -64.15
CA LEU A 455 0.07 -161.01 -64.16
C LEU A 455 -1.34 -161.66 -64.08
N LYS A 456 -2.34 -160.96 -63.47
CA LYS A 456 -3.79 -160.89 -63.84
C LYS A 456 -4.70 -160.14 -62.82
N LEU A 457 -5.04 -158.85 -63.01
CA LEU A 457 -6.36 -158.25 -62.64
C LEU A 457 -6.63 -156.80 -63.14
N GLU A 458 -6.37 -156.50 -64.42
CA GLU A 458 -6.42 -155.11 -64.96
C GLU A 458 -7.82 -154.45 -65.07
N ASN A 459 -8.87 -155.01 -64.45
CA ASN A 459 -10.27 -154.54 -64.58
C ASN A 459 -10.82 -153.77 -63.36
N LEU A 460 -10.00 -153.53 -62.32
CA LEU A 460 -10.39 -152.71 -61.15
C LEU A 460 -9.82 -151.29 -61.17
N THR A 461 -8.66 -151.10 -61.80
CA THR A 461 -7.86 -149.86 -61.82
C THR A 461 -8.48 -148.69 -62.59
N LEU A 462 -9.60 -148.89 -63.31
CA LEU A 462 -10.32 -147.81 -64.01
C LEU A 462 -11.41 -147.15 -63.15
N LYS A 463 -11.99 -147.84 -62.16
CA LYS A 463 -12.97 -147.20 -61.24
C LYS A 463 -12.32 -146.27 -60.23
N GLU A 464 -11.12 -146.61 -59.76
CA GLU A 464 -10.40 -145.81 -58.77
C GLU A 464 -9.86 -144.48 -59.32
N LYS A 465 -9.70 -144.36 -60.65
CA LYS A 465 -9.22 -143.13 -61.30
C LYS A 465 -10.31 -142.07 -61.45
N VAL A 466 -11.59 -142.45 -61.56
CA VAL A 466 -12.72 -141.50 -61.65
C VAL A 466 -12.92 -140.78 -60.30
N ALA A 467 -12.98 -141.52 -59.20
CA ALA A 467 -13.12 -140.95 -57.86
C ALA A 467 -11.96 -140.00 -57.46
N LYS A 468 -10.76 -140.22 -58.00
CA LYS A 468 -9.61 -139.31 -57.82
C LYS A 468 -9.68 -138.07 -58.71
N ALA A 469 -10.40 -138.11 -59.84
CA ALA A 469 -10.65 -136.92 -60.66
C ALA A 469 -11.75 -136.03 -60.06
N GLU A 470 -12.82 -136.63 -59.53
CA GLU A 470 -13.92 -135.91 -58.90
C GLU A 470 -13.46 -135.13 -57.66
N LYS A 471 -12.71 -135.77 -56.76
CA LYS A 471 -12.12 -135.09 -55.59
C LYS A 471 -11.23 -133.90 -55.98
N ASN A 472 -10.40 -134.05 -57.02
CA ASN A 472 -9.51 -132.97 -57.46
C ASN A 472 -10.28 -131.75 -57.99
N ILE A 473 -11.54 -131.90 -58.42
CA ILE A 473 -12.39 -130.77 -58.84
C ILE A 473 -12.95 -130.03 -57.61
N GLU A 474 -13.35 -130.76 -56.56
CA GLU A 474 -13.80 -130.18 -55.28
C GLU A 474 -12.65 -129.42 -54.59
N ASP A 475 -11.46 -130.02 -54.50
CA ASP A 475 -10.26 -129.38 -53.92
C ASP A 475 -9.90 -128.07 -54.68
N VAL A 476 -10.03 -128.06 -56.01
CA VAL A 476 -9.80 -126.85 -56.84
C VAL A 476 -10.91 -125.80 -56.65
N GLN A 477 -12.19 -126.20 -56.54
CA GLN A 477 -13.27 -125.25 -56.23
C GLN A 477 -13.09 -124.60 -54.86
N HIS A 478 -12.70 -125.36 -53.83
CA HIS A 478 -12.37 -124.80 -52.52
C HIS A 478 -11.18 -123.85 -52.58
N GLN A 479 -10.15 -124.16 -53.38
CA GLN A 479 -8.99 -123.29 -53.55
C GLN A 479 -9.35 -121.99 -54.28
N ILE A 480 -10.21 -122.03 -55.30
CA ILE A 480 -10.72 -120.84 -56.00
C ILE A 480 -11.50 -119.95 -55.01
N LEU A 481 -12.48 -120.50 -54.29
CA LEU A 481 -13.29 -119.76 -53.31
C LEU A 481 -12.43 -119.12 -52.20
N ALA A 482 -11.37 -119.81 -51.76
CA ALA A 482 -10.39 -119.25 -50.83
C ALA A 482 -9.66 -118.04 -51.45
N THR A 483 -9.17 -118.14 -52.68
CA THR A 483 -8.52 -117.00 -53.36
C THR A 483 -9.48 -115.83 -53.58
N GLU A 484 -10.74 -116.07 -53.99
CA GLU A 484 -11.76 -115.02 -54.13
C GLU A 484 -12.05 -114.31 -52.82
N SER A 485 -12.13 -115.03 -51.69
CA SER A 485 -12.32 -114.42 -50.37
C SER A 485 -11.16 -113.49 -50.00
N SER A 486 -9.90 -113.91 -50.23
CA SER A 486 -8.73 -113.07 -49.98
C SER A 486 -8.66 -111.85 -50.92
N ASN A 487 -9.06 -112.00 -52.19
CA ASN A 487 -9.12 -110.89 -53.14
C ASN A 487 -10.19 -109.86 -52.75
N GLN A 488 -11.32 -110.27 -52.18
CA GLN A 488 -12.28 -109.33 -51.60
C GLN A 488 -11.71 -108.58 -50.39
N GLU A 489 -10.85 -109.21 -49.58
CA GLU A 489 -10.22 -108.57 -48.43
C GLU A 489 -9.15 -107.55 -48.85
N TYR A 490 -8.32 -107.88 -49.85
CA TYR A 490 -7.42 -106.90 -50.48
C TYR A 490 -8.20 -105.72 -51.09
N ALA A 491 -9.34 -105.97 -51.76
CA ALA A 491 -10.18 -104.90 -52.29
C ALA A 491 -10.77 -104.00 -51.20
N ARG A 492 -11.22 -104.55 -50.06
CA ARG A 492 -11.66 -103.77 -48.89
C ARG A 492 -10.52 -102.94 -48.30
N MET A 493 -9.31 -103.51 -48.19
CA MET A 493 -8.13 -102.82 -47.66
C MET A 493 -7.70 -101.64 -48.54
N LEU A 494 -7.71 -101.82 -49.87
CA LEU A 494 -7.45 -100.73 -50.82
C LEU A 494 -8.48 -99.61 -50.71
N LEU A 495 -9.77 -99.94 -50.56
CA LEU A 495 -10.85 -98.96 -50.38
C LEU A 495 -10.70 -98.17 -49.08
N ASP A 496 -10.35 -98.84 -47.98
CA ASP A 496 -10.09 -98.21 -46.67
C ASP A 496 -8.87 -97.27 -46.72
N LEU A 497 -7.77 -97.70 -47.34
CA LEU A 497 -6.58 -96.86 -47.56
C LEU A 497 -6.90 -95.63 -48.42
N GLN A 498 -7.66 -95.80 -49.52
CA GLN A 498 -8.09 -94.69 -50.38
C GLN A 498 -9.01 -93.71 -49.64
N THR A 499 -9.91 -94.22 -48.79
CA THR A 499 -10.81 -93.40 -47.96
C THR A 499 -10.02 -92.62 -46.89
N LYS A 500 -9.06 -93.26 -46.22
CA LYS A 500 -8.16 -92.61 -45.25
C LYS A 500 -7.27 -91.55 -45.91
N SER A 501 -6.79 -91.78 -47.12
CA SER A 501 -6.04 -90.78 -47.90
C SER A 501 -6.91 -89.56 -48.21
N ALA A 502 -8.15 -89.75 -48.67
CA ALA A 502 -9.08 -88.66 -48.96
C ALA A 502 -9.43 -87.83 -47.71
N LEU A 503 -9.62 -88.48 -46.55
CA LEU A 503 -9.82 -87.80 -45.27
C LEU A 503 -8.61 -86.95 -44.86
N LYS A 504 -7.38 -87.48 -44.99
CA LYS A 504 -6.17 -86.71 -44.67
C LYS A 504 -5.93 -85.55 -45.65
N GLU A 505 -6.28 -85.71 -46.93
CA GLU A 505 -6.23 -84.61 -47.90
C GLU A 505 -7.26 -83.51 -47.57
N ALA A 506 -8.42 -83.87 -47.03
CA ALA A 506 -9.43 -82.91 -46.54
C ALA A 506 -8.95 -82.15 -45.28
N GLU A 507 -8.40 -82.85 -44.28
CA GLU A 507 -7.80 -82.23 -43.08
C GLU A 507 -6.71 -81.21 -43.46
N ILE A 508 -5.81 -81.58 -44.38
CA ILE A 508 -4.72 -80.70 -44.85
C ILE A 508 -5.28 -79.45 -45.54
N LYS A 509 -6.36 -79.58 -46.33
CA LYS A 509 -7.03 -78.43 -46.98
C LYS A 509 -7.71 -77.52 -45.97
N GLU A 510 -8.40 -78.07 -44.97
CA GLU A 510 -9.04 -77.28 -43.91
C GLU A 510 -8.01 -76.51 -43.07
N ILE A 511 -6.93 -77.18 -42.64
CA ILE A 511 -5.81 -76.56 -41.93
C ILE A 511 -5.22 -75.42 -42.79
N SER A 512 -4.94 -75.67 -44.07
CA SER A 512 -4.37 -74.69 -45.00
C SER A 512 -5.25 -73.43 -45.15
N VAL A 513 -6.58 -73.61 -45.31
CA VAL A 513 -7.55 -72.51 -45.37
C VAL A 513 -7.59 -71.74 -44.03
N SER A 514 -7.53 -72.44 -42.90
CA SER A 514 -7.49 -71.80 -41.57
C SER A 514 -6.23 -70.96 -41.35
N SER A 515 -5.06 -71.42 -41.85
CA SER A 515 -3.81 -70.66 -41.80
C SER A 515 -3.80 -69.48 -42.75
N LEU A 516 -4.30 -69.63 -43.98
CA LEU A 516 -4.44 -68.53 -44.94
C LEU A 516 -5.30 -67.41 -44.36
N LYS A 517 -6.44 -67.73 -43.76
CA LYS A 517 -7.30 -66.74 -43.11
C LYS A 517 -6.56 -65.96 -42.01
N LYS A 518 -5.85 -66.67 -41.12
CA LYS A 518 -5.04 -66.03 -40.05
C LYS A 518 -3.93 -65.13 -40.61
N ILE A 519 -3.29 -65.52 -41.71
CA ILE A 519 -2.28 -64.69 -42.38
C ILE A 519 -2.92 -63.40 -42.90
N THR A 520 -4.03 -63.50 -43.64
CA THR A 520 -4.75 -62.31 -44.15
C THR A 520 -5.31 -61.42 -43.03
N ASP A 521 -5.78 -61.99 -41.92
CA ASP A 521 -6.22 -61.22 -40.75
C ASP A 521 -5.04 -60.43 -40.12
N LEU A 522 -3.83 -61.00 -40.08
CA LEU A 522 -2.61 -60.34 -39.59
C LEU A 522 -2.05 -59.29 -40.59
N GLU A 523 -2.08 -59.57 -41.89
CA GLU A 523 -1.69 -58.61 -42.94
C GLU A 523 -2.57 -57.36 -42.89
N ASN A 524 -3.88 -57.52 -42.68
CA ASN A 524 -4.80 -56.40 -42.51
C ASN A 524 -4.53 -55.62 -41.21
N GLN A 525 -4.20 -56.27 -40.09
CA GLN A 525 -3.82 -55.59 -38.85
C GLN A 525 -2.53 -54.77 -38.99
N LEU A 526 -1.49 -55.34 -39.61
CA LEU A 526 -0.24 -54.63 -39.90
C LEU A 526 -0.47 -53.41 -40.80
N LYS A 527 -1.33 -53.55 -41.81
CA LYS A 527 -1.69 -52.45 -42.71
C LYS A 527 -2.44 -51.34 -41.97
N GLN A 528 -3.43 -51.67 -41.14
CA GLN A 528 -4.16 -50.70 -40.32
C GLN A 528 -3.22 -49.94 -39.38
N GLN A 529 -2.31 -50.64 -38.69
CA GLN A 529 -1.30 -50.00 -37.84
C GLN A 529 -0.39 -49.04 -38.63
N GLY A 530 0.03 -49.42 -39.85
CA GLY A 530 0.82 -48.54 -40.71
C GLY A 530 0.07 -47.26 -41.13
N GLU A 531 -1.22 -47.37 -41.43
CA GLU A 531 -2.08 -46.23 -41.77
C GLU A 531 -2.32 -45.32 -40.54
N ASP A 532 -2.56 -45.92 -39.36
CA ASP A 532 -2.73 -45.19 -38.09
C ASP A 532 -1.45 -44.44 -37.67
N PHE A 533 -0.27 -45.08 -37.77
CA PHE A 533 1.02 -44.42 -37.50
C PHE A 533 1.31 -43.28 -38.49
N LYS A 534 1.01 -43.46 -39.79
CA LYS A 534 1.17 -42.38 -40.79
C LYS A 534 0.29 -41.18 -40.45
N LYS A 535 -0.95 -41.41 -40.02
CA LYS A 535 -1.86 -40.34 -39.61
C LYS A 535 -1.39 -39.62 -38.35
N GLN A 536 -0.84 -40.33 -37.36
CA GLN A 536 -0.24 -39.71 -36.17
C GLN A 536 0.95 -38.81 -36.52
N LEU A 537 1.77 -39.21 -37.51
CA LEU A 537 2.88 -38.39 -38.01
C LEU A 537 2.38 -37.08 -38.65
N GLU A 538 1.39 -37.16 -39.54
CA GLU A 538 0.78 -36.00 -40.20
C GLU A 538 0.11 -35.05 -39.19
N GLU A 539 -0.51 -35.58 -38.13
CA GLU A 539 -1.08 -34.76 -37.04
C GLU A 539 -0.02 -34.05 -36.19
N GLU A 540 1.13 -34.68 -35.88
CA GLU A 540 2.21 -34.01 -35.16
C GLU A 540 2.97 -33.00 -36.02
N GLU A 541 3.18 -33.26 -37.32
CA GLU A 541 3.74 -32.27 -38.23
C GLU A 541 2.84 -31.02 -38.32
N ALA A 542 1.52 -31.20 -38.41
CA ALA A 542 0.56 -30.11 -38.37
C ALA A 542 0.59 -29.35 -37.02
N ARG A 543 0.67 -30.05 -35.88
CA ARG A 543 0.85 -29.42 -34.56
C ARG A 543 2.17 -28.68 -34.44
N LYS A 544 3.25 -29.17 -35.06
CA LYS A 544 4.57 -28.54 -35.02
C LYS A 544 4.58 -27.24 -35.82
N ALA A 545 4.04 -27.24 -37.04
CA ALA A 545 3.89 -26.02 -37.84
C ALA A 545 2.99 -24.97 -37.14
N ALA A 546 1.92 -25.40 -36.47
CA ALA A 546 1.07 -24.50 -35.69
C ALA A 546 1.79 -23.88 -34.47
N LYS A 547 2.67 -24.64 -33.80
CA LYS A 547 3.54 -24.13 -32.72
C LYS A 547 4.58 -23.14 -33.25
N GLU A 548 5.27 -23.48 -34.34
CA GLU A 548 6.29 -22.62 -34.94
C GLU A 548 5.73 -21.25 -35.38
N ASN A 549 4.51 -21.21 -35.92
CA ASN A 549 3.81 -19.96 -36.21
C ASN A 549 3.49 -19.17 -34.92
N SER A 550 2.96 -19.83 -33.89
CA SER A 550 2.67 -19.17 -32.60
C SER A 550 3.93 -18.68 -31.87
N GLU A 551 5.07 -19.35 -32.05
CA GLU A 551 6.37 -18.92 -31.53
C GLU A 551 6.87 -17.69 -32.30
N ALA A 552 6.69 -17.64 -33.63
CA ALA A 552 6.99 -16.45 -34.43
C ALA A 552 6.18 -15.23 -33.95
N ASP A 553 4.84 -15.34 -33.85
CA ASP A 553 3.95 -14.28 -33.37
C ASP A 553 4.39 -13.74 -31.99
N LEU A 554 4.76 -14.65 -31.07
CA LEU A 554 5.25 -14.29 -29.73
C LEU A 554 6.60 -13.58 -29.78
N THR A 555 7.51 -13.93 -30.68
CA THR A 555 8.78 -13.21 -30.85
C THR A 555 8.60 -11.81 -31.44
N GLU A 556 7.68 -11.63 -32.41
CA GLU A 556 7.39 -10.29 -32.95
C GLU A 556 6.79 -9.36 -31.89
N GLU A 557 5.81 -9.84 -31.12
CA GLU A 557 5.22 -9.07 -30.02
C GLU A 557 6.27 -8.77 -28.92
N THR A 558 7.17 -9.71 -28.61
CA THR A 558 8.28 -9.49 -27.66
C THR A 558 9.23 -8.38 -28.14
N ASN A 559 9.64 -8.41 -29.41
CA ASN A 559 10.52 -7.39 -30.00
C ASN A 559 9.85 -5.99 -29.97
N LYS A 560 8.54 -5.94 -30.24
CA LYS A 560 7.72 -4.72 -30.17
C LYS A 560 7.65 -4.15 -28.75
N TRP A 561 7.47 -4.98 -27.71
CA TRP A 561 7.52 -4.52 -26.32
C TRP A 561 8.92 -4.05 -25.89
N GLN A 562 9.99 -4.70 -26.36
CA GLN A 562 11.36 -4.24 -26.10
C GLN A 562 11.60 -2.85 -26.72
N LEU A 563 11.20 -2.63 -27.98
CA LEU A 563 11.33 -1.33 -28.64
C LEU A 563 10.55 -0.22 -27.91
N LEU A 564 9.31 -0.49 -27.48
CA LEU A 564 8.49 0.45 -26.70
C LEU A 564 9.13 0.76 -25.33
N TYR A 565 9.70 -0.24 -24.66
CA TYR A 565 10.43 -0.06 -23.40
C TYR A 565 11.70 0.78 -23.59
N GLU A 566 12.50 0.50 -24.62
CA GLU A 566 13.72 1.28 -24.92
C GLU A 566 13.37 2.73 -25.29
N GLU A 567 12.31 2.97 -26.06
CA GLU A 567 11.87 4.33 -26.39
C GLU A 567 11.38 5.09 -25.13
N LEU A 568 10.59 4.44 -24.27
CA LEU A 568 10.10 5.04 -23.02
C LEU A 568 11.23 5.29 -22.01
N TYR A 569 12.20 4.37 -21.92
CA TYR A 569 13.41 4.55 -21.11
C TYR A 569 14.24 5.73 -21.62
N ASN A 570 14.47 5.84 -22.93
CA ASN A 570 15.19 6.96 -23.54
C ASN A 570 14.45 8.30 -23.34
N LYS A 571 13.11 8.31 -23.35
CA LYS A 571 12.28 9.49 -22.99
C LYS A 571 12.38 9.85 -21.51
N THR A 572 12.53 8.87 -20.62
CA THR A 572 12.56 9.06 -19.15
C THR A 572 13.94 9.51 -18.64
N LYS A 573 15.02 8.96 -19.23
CA LYS A 573 16.43 9.21 -18.89
C LYS A 573 16.83 10.70 -18.78
N PRO A 574 16.44 11.64 -19.67
CA PRO A 574 16.78 13.06 -19.50
C PRO A 574 16.14 13.69 -18.26
N PHE A 575 14.95 13.26 -17.84
CA PHE A 575 14.31 13.76 -16.62
C PHE A 575 15.04 13.26 -15.36
N GLN A 576 15.56 12.03 -15.37
CA GLN A 576 16.42 11.55 -14.29
C GLN A 576 17.68 12.43 -14.16
N LEU A 577 18.39 12.66 -15.26
CA LEU A 577 19.58 13.53 -15.28
C LEU A 577 19.27 14.97 -14.83
N GLN A 578 18.06 15.48 -15.11
CA GLN A 578 17.60 16.78 -14.65
C GLN A 578 17.33 16.78 -13.14
N LEU A 579 16.75 15.71 -12.57
CA LEU A 579 16.56 15.55 -11.12
C LEU A 579 17.90 15.43 -10.39
N ASP A 580 18.83 14.64 -10.93
CA ASP A 580 20.20 14.50 -10.41
C ASP A 580 20.91 15.87 -10.37
N ALA A 581 20.74 16.69 -11.42
CA ALA A 581 21.29 18.03 -11.50
C ALA A 581 20.63 19.00 -10.50
N PHE A 582 19.31 18.97 -10.33
CA PHE A 582 18.62 19.79 -9.33
C PHE A 582 18.97 19.39 -7.89
N GLU A 583 19.22 18.10 -7.61
CA GLU A 583 19.75 17.70 -6.31
C GLU A 583 21.17 18.22 -6.10
N ALA A 584 22.06 18.12 -7.10
CA ALA A 584 23.41 18.69 -7.02
C ALA A 584 23.39 20.21 -6.77
N GLU A 585 22.53 20.97 -7.48
CA GLU A 585 22.35 22.40 -7.28
C GLU A 585 21.82 22.73 -5.87
N LYS A 586 20.81 22.00 -5.40
CA LYS A 586 20.27 22.13 -4.04
C LYS A 586 21.34 21.90 -2.97
N GLN A 587 22.20 20.89 -3.14
CA GLN A 587 23.31 20.62 -2.21
C GLN A 587 24.36 21.75 -2.27
N ALA A 588 24.68 22.28 -3.46
CA ALA A 588 25.58 23.42 -3.60
C ALA A 588 25.04 24.67 -2.87
N LEU A 589 23.78 25.06 -3.14
CA LEU A 589 23.12 26.21 -2.50
C LEU A 589 23.02 26.06 -0.97
N LEU A 590 22.79 24.85 -0.46
CA LEU A 590 22.73 24.59 0.98
C LEU A 590 24.11 24.73 1.64
N ASN A 591 25.17 24.29 0.96
CA ASN A 591 26.56 24.50 1.40
C ASN A 591 26.96 26.00 1.36
N GLU A 592 26.59 26.72 0.30
CA GLU A 592 26.83 28.18 0.20
C GLU A 592 26.07 28.96 1.28
N HIS A 593 24.80 28.63 1.54
CA HIS A 593 24.02 29.20 2.63
C HIS A 593 24.67 28.92 4.00
N GLY A 594 25.18 27.70 4.22
CA GLY A 594 25.95 27.36 5.41
C GLY A 594 27.20 28.24 5.58
N ALA A 595 27.99 28.37 4.53
CA ALA A 595 29.20 29.22 4.52
C ALA A 595 28.87 30.71 4.73
N ALA A 596 27.80 31.22 4.12
CA ALA A 596 27.33 32.58 4.30
C ALA A 596 26.84 32.83 5.74
N GLN A 597 26.08 31.89 6.32
CA GLN A 597 25.63 31.96 7.71
C GLN A 597 26.82 31.92 8.69
N GLU A 598 27.86 31.14 8.40
CA GLU A 598 29.12 31.17 9.16
C GLU A 598 29.80 32.55 9.08
N GLN A 599 29.88 33.17 7.90
CA GLN A 599 30.46 34.51 7.75
C GLN A 599 29.63 35.56 8.50
N LEU A 600 28.30 35.49 8.42
CA LEU A 600 27.38 36.36 9.16
C LEU A 600 27.56 36.20 10.68
N ASN A 601 27.71 34.97 11.18
CA ASN A 601 27.99 34.69 12.59
C ASN A 601 29.36 35.27 13.01
N LYS A 602 30.42 35.10 12.20
CA LYS A 602 31.75 35.67 12.46
C LYS A 602 31.71 37.22 12.48
N LEU A 603 30.93 37.84 11.58
CA LEU A 603 30.72 39.28 11.54
C LEU A 603 29.92 39.76 12.76
N ARG A 604 28.83 39.08 13.13
CA ARG A 604 28.04 39.34 14.35
C ARG A 604 28.90 39.30 15.61
N ASP A 605 29.77 38.31 15.74
CA ASP A 605 30.68 38.17 16.87
C ASP A 605 31.75 39.26 16.90
N SER A 606 32.29 39.65 15.74
CA SER A 606 33.23 40.78 15.65
C SER A 606 32.56 42.12 15.99
N TYR A 607 31.31 42.31 15.54
CA TYR A 607 30.51 43.50 15.83
C TYR A 607 30.10 43.57 17.31
N ALA A 608 29.73 42.45 17.93
CA ALA A 608 29.45 42.37 19.37
C ALA A 608 30.70 42.63 20.25
N LYS A 609 31.88 42.25 19.76
CA LYS A 609 33.18 42.62 20.37
C LYS A 609 33.46 44.12 20.19
N LEU A 610 33.25 44.67 19.00
CA LEU A 610 33.48 46.09 18.67
C LEU A 610 32.52 47.05 19.41
N LEU A 611 31.25 46.69 19.53
CA LEU A 611 30.26 47.38 20.40
C LEU A 611 30.63 47.31 21.89
N GLY A 612 31.66 46.54 22.26
CA GLY A 612 32.21 46.53 23.60
C GLY A 612 31.26 45.95 24.63
N HIS A 613 30.59 44.81 24.35
CA HIS A 613 29.75 44.15 25.35
C HIS A 613 30.50 43.80 26.65
N GLN A 614 31.83 43.62 26.61
CA GLN A 614 32.69 43.59 27.80
C GLN A 614 32.73 44.93 28.54
N ASN A 615 32.97 46.04 27.81
CA ASN A 615 33.06 47.40 28.33
C ASN A 615 31.72 47.86 28.94
N LEU A 616 30.58 47.54 28.32
CA LEU A 616 29.26 47.84 28.85
C LEU A 616 29.01 47.15 30.20
N LYS A 617 29.40 45.88 30.33
CA LYS A 617 29.29 45.11 31.60
C LYS A 617 30.17 45.68 32.70
N GLN A 618 31.34 46.24 32.36
CA GLN A 618 32.20 46.98 33.30
C GLN A 618 31.58 48.33 33.67
N LYS A 619 31.13 49.14 32.70
CA LYS A 619 30.46 50.43 32.93
C LYS A 619 29.24 50.28 33.84
N ILE A 620 28.40 49.26 33.63
CA ILE A 620 27.25 48.98 34.51
C ILE A 620 27.71 48.74 35.96
N LYS A 621 28.77 47.95 36.19
CA LYS A 621 29.33 47.77 37.56
C LYS A 621 29.83 49.09 38.18
N HIS A 622 30.52 49.93 37.41
CA HIS A 622 30.98 51.24 37.90
C HIS A 622 29.82 52.19 38.19
N VAL A 623 28.79 52.24 37.34
CA VAL A 623 27.58 53.05 37.55
C VAL A 623 26.77 52.59 38.76
N VAL A 624 26.68 51.28 39.00
CA VAL A 624 26.07 50.73 40.24
C VAL A 624 26.87 51.19 41.46
N LYS A 625 28.19 50.99 41.50
CA LYS A 625 29.04 51.42 42.63
C LYS A 625 28.90 52.92 42.93
N LEU A 626 28.91 53.77 41.90
CA LEU A 626 28.70 55.22 42.03
C LEU A 626 27.28 55.56 42.53
N LYS A 627 26.26 54.79 42.15
CA LYS A 627 24.88 54.97 42.62
C LYS A 627 24.73 54.58 44.09
N ASP A 628 25.41 53.54 44.54
CA ASP A 628 25.42 53.09 45.94
C ASP A 628 26.14 54.12 46.82
N GLU A 629 27.33 54.58 46.40
CA GLU A 629 28.09 55.66 47.04
C GLU A 629 27.27 56.97 47.12
N ASN A 630 26.59 57.36 46.04
CA ASN A 630 25.71 58.53 46.02
C ASN A 630 24.49 58.37 46.96
N SER A 631 23.98 57.15 47.12
CA SER A 631 22.87 56.83 48.03
C SER A 631 23.31 56.87 49.49
N GLN A 632 24.51 56.39 49.79
CA GLN A 632 25.13 56.52 51.12
C GLN A 632 25.36 57.98 51.48
N LEU A 633 25.96 58.78 50.58
CA LEU A 633 26.16 60.23 50.78
C LEU A 633 24.82 60.96 51.00
N LYS A 634 23.75 60.60 50.30
CA LYS A 634 22.39 61.14 50.55
C LYS A 634 21.86 60.77 51.94
N SER A 635 22.13 59.56 52.43
CA SER A 635 21.80 59.15 53.81
C SER A 635 22.57 60.00 54.83
N GLU A 636 23.87 60.22 54.61
CA GLU A 636 24.73 61.03 55.48
C GLU A 636 24.32 62.51 55.48
N VAL A 637 24.06 63.11 54.31
CA VAL A 637 23.48 64.46 54.21
C VAL A 637 22.13 64.56 54.93
N SER A 638 21.30 63.52 54.89
CA SER A 638 20.02 63.50 55.61
C SER A 638 20.21 63.42 57.14
N LYS A 639 21.17 62.63 57.61
CA LYS A 639 21.56 62.57 59.04
C LYS A 639 22.11 63.92 59.51
N LEU A 640 23.01 64.54 58.76
CA LEU A 640 23.58 65.86 59.05
C LEU A 640 22.51 66.97 59.05
N ARG A 641 21.55 66.94 58.11
CA ARG A 641 20.39 67.84 58.12
C ARG A 641 19.50 67.65 59.36
N SER A 642 19.28 66.40 59.79
CA SER A 642 18.54 66.10 61.02
C SER A 642 19.26 66.62 62.27
N GLN A 643 20.58 66.43 62.36
CA GLN A 643 21.42 66.98 63.43
C GLN A 643 21.37 68.51 63.43
N LEU A 644 21.60 69.16 62.28
CA LEU A 644 21.51 70.62 62.13
C LEU A 644 20.14 71.17 62.55
N SER A 645 19.05 70.47 62.22
CA SER A 645 17.69 70.84 62.64
C SER A 645 17.53 70.78 64.17
N LYS A 646 18.05 69.73 64.82
CA LYS A 646 18.09 69.60 66.28
C LYS A 646 18.93 70.71 66.92
N THR A 647 20.12 71.00 66.38
CA THR A 647 20.98 72.09 66.85
C THR A 647 20.25 73.44 66.74
N LYS A 648 19.60 73.73 65.60
CA LYS A 648 18.77 74.94 65.40
C LYS A 648 17.50 74.99 66.25
N GLN A 649 17.06 73.86 66.82
CA GLN A 649 15.96 73.81 67.78
C GLN A 649 16.45 74.07 69.21
N SER A 650 17.61 73.53 69.60
CA SER A 650 18.25 73.88 70.89
C SER A 650 18.76 75.32 70.91
N GLU A 651 19.30 75.82 69.80
CA GLU A 651 19.69 77.23 69.60
C GLU A 651 18.48 78.16 69.79
N ARG A 652 17.32 77.81 69.21
CA ARG A 652 16.06 78.54 69.46
C ARG A 652 15.61 78.49 70.91
N LYS A 653 15.65 77.34 71.58
CA LYS A 653 15.33 77.24 73.02
C LYS A 653 16.26 78.09 73.88
N LEU A 654 17.57 78.05 73.62
CA LEU A 654 18.55 78.88 74.30
C LEU A 654 18.32 80.38 74.02
N GLN A 655 17.87 80.74 72.81
CA GLN A 655 17.47 82.11 72.49
C GLN A 655 16.15 82.52 73.17
N GLU A 656 15.18 81.62 73.32
CA GLU A 656 13.92 81.83 74.05
C GLU A 656 14.20 82.01 75.57
N GLU A 657 15.06 81.17 76.15
CA GLU A 657 15.58 81.29 77.52
C GLU A 657 16.37 82.58 77.72
N LEU A 658 17.26 82.94 76.79
CA LEU A 658 18.01 84.20 76.81
C LEU A 658 17.09 85.43 76.72
N ASN A 659 16.08 85.40 75.85
CA ASN A 659 15.07 86.46 75.74
C ASN A 659 14.27 86.61 77.05
N HIS A 660 13.95 85.49 77.71
CA HIS A 660 13.30 85.49 79.02
C HIS A 660 14.21 86.09 80.12
N VAL A 661 15.50 85.76 80.13
CA VAL A 661 16.47 86.35 81.07
C VAL A 661 16.69 87.85 80.82
N LEU A 662 16.68 88.28 79.55
CA LEU A 662 16.77 89.69 79.15
C LEU A 662 15.44 90.47 79.30
N GLY A 663 14.36 89.84 79.76
CA GLY A 663 13.05 90.47 79.96
C GLY A 663 12.29 90.82 78.66
N ILE A 664 12.76 90.35 77.50
CA ILE A 664 12.18 90.64 76.19
C ILE A 664 10.93 89.77 75.99
N LYS A 665 9.76 90.31 76.34
CA LYS A 665 8.48 89.63 76.10
C LYS A 665 8.26 89.38 74.60
N HIS A 666 8.08 88.12 74.22
CA HIS A 666 7.74 87.73 72.86
C HIS A 666 6.36 88.29 72.46
N PHE A 667 6.26 88.88 71.28
CA PHE A 667 5.01 89.40 70.72
C PHE A 667 4.14 88.24 70.23
N ASP A 668 2.93 88.12 70.77
CA ASP A 668 1.93 87.11 70.37
C ASP A 668 1.01 87.70 69.29
N PRO A 669 1.16 87.32 68.00
CA PRO A 669 0.38 87.92 66.91
C PRO A 669 -1.11 87.64 67.02
N SER A 670 -1.49 86.59 67.75
CA SER A 670 -2.88 86.16 67.97
C SER A 670 -3.70 87.16 68.80
N LYS A 671 -3.03 88.09 69.50
CA LYS A 671 -3.66 89.10 70.37
C LYS A 671 -3.66 90.51 69.80
N ALA A 672 -3.16 90.72 68.58
CA ALA A 672 -2.91 92.05 68.01
C ALA A 672 -4.17 92.76 67.45
N PHE A 673 -5.32 92.09 67.36
CA PHE A 673 -6.49 92.57 66.59
C PHE A 673 -7.85 92.42 67.31
N LEU A 674 -7.88 92.61 68.64
CA LEU A 674 -9.12 92.72 69.42
C LEU A 674 -9.28 94.15 69.95
N HIS A 675 -10.27 94.88 69.43
CA HIS A 675 -10.60 96.25 69.87
C HIS A 675 -12.10 96.41 70.11
N GLU A 676 -12.45 96.97 71.26
CA GLU A 676 -13.80 97.44 71.57
C GLU A 676 -14.07 98.80 70.89
N SER A 677 -15.35 99.14 70.71
CA SER A 677 -15.76 100.26 69.87
C SER A 677 -15.80 101.60 70.63
N LYS A 678 -15.13 102.64 70.12
CA LYS A 678 -15.70 104.00 70.04
C LYS A 678 -14.90 105.03 69.23
N GLU A 679 -15.68 105.86 68.53
CA GLU A 679 -15.46 107.28 68.20
C GLU A 679 -14.31 107.75 67.27
N ASN A 680 -14.71 108.68 66.40
CA ASN A 680 -13.92 109.71 65.69
C ASN A 680 -13.19 109.38 64.37
N PHE A 681 -13.99 109.51 63.31
CA PHE A 681 -13.71 110.21 62.04
C PHE A 681 -12.78 109.61 60.97
N ALA A 682 -13.38 109.53 59.77
CA ALA A 682 -12.78 109.26 58.47
C ALA A 682 -12.08 110.55 57.91
N PRO A 683 -11.36 110.57 56.75
CA PRO A 683 -11.68 109.79 55.55
C PRO A 683 -10.55 109.22 54.64
N LYS A 684 -10.88 108.09 54.02
CA LYS A 684 -10.69 107.71 52.60
C LYS A 684 -9.51 108.33 51.79
N THR A 685 -8.72 107.45 51.17
CA THR A 685 -8.62 107.40 49.69
C THR A 685 -8.13 106.02 49.20
N PRO A 686 -8.54 105.50 48.02
CA PRO A 686 -8.23 104.13 47.61
C PRO A 686 -7.63 103.94 46.19
N LEU A 687 -6.59 103.11 46.08
CA LEU A 687 -6.19 102.40 44.85
C LEU A 687 -5.76 100.97 45.28
N LYS A 688 -6.30 99.86 44.74
CA LYS A 688 -6.26 99.35 43.34
C LYS A 688 -4.83 99.22 42.80
N GLU A 689 -4.42 98.15 42.11
CA GLU A 689 -4.93 96.78 41.90
C GLU A 689 -3.79 96.07 41.13
N GLY A 690 -3.56 94.76 41.29
CA GLY A 690 -2.38 94.14 40.64
C GLY A 690 -2.24 92.65 40.88
N ASN A 691 -3.15 91.87 40.30
CA ASN A 691 -3.16 90.41 40.41
C ASN A 691 -2.82 89.76 39.08
N THR A 692 -1.70 89.02 39.00
CA THR A 692 -1.32 88.21 37.85
C THR A 692 -0.83 86.84 38.29
N ASN A 693 -1.68 85.83 38.13
CA ASN A 693 -1.30 84.42 38.20
C ASN A 693 -0.34 84.07 37.04
N CYS A 694 0.56 83.12 37.27
CA CYS A 694 1.20 82.32 36.23
C CYS A 694 1.29 80.86 36.71
N TYR A 695 0.84 79.96 35.84
CA TYR A 695 0.88 78.49 35.83
C TYR A 695 1.64 77.76 36.96
#